data_AF-A0A9E0TST6-F1
#
_entry.id   AF-A0A9E0TST6-F1
#
_cell.length_a   1.000
_cell.length_b   1.000
_cell.length_c   1.000
_cell.angle_alpha   90.00
_cell.angle_beta   90.00
_cell.angle_gamma   90.00
#
_symmetry.space_group_name_H-M   'P 1'
#
loop_
_entity.id
_entity.type
_entity.pdbx_description
1 polymer ?
#
loop_
_entity_poly.entity_id
_entity_poly.type
_entity_poly.pdbx_seq_one_letter_code
_entity_poly.pdbx_strand_id
1 'polypeptide(L)'
;MTLKMPRISSITALFLLVSTSVLTNLPVFAASAPLDLSDAAIAQRFAVRRQAILAASAAQIKPGNTTTSGGFLDVASALYLGQNREAALARFAVINQPMPNANMFWTYPMATVMVAGGPGFDEPTWQRVKELWRIYWPNRGDTENHWCMYYSSMYLAAQTFEGAGPEQWFNGRSSAENLAEAREYILHWMNIAVTRGQGEYDSPSYIQEYIVPMSMLAGWANDPVLRQRARMMLDYLIYDYAVENIDGFYGGAHSRVYPRQIVAPGNTPIAAISWLLFGFGQETADPANTLLALSGYTPPPILERIARDTTHRPYVERELKRTRWRMRNAEPDSILIGDKRTLPVYKYSYVDREFVLGSSQGGLLQPIQQQTWSLTWRTDKPTATAANTFFAVQPYSSPLEGTMFFGGDWDTVTDLIARSKADYDSPDKLPSGSPFEQVFQHGTALIGLYDLPKGNRFPHITTFFSRDLVNTTEDASGWIFTQGGPVYIAYRPLAPGVWKPNDWTQLLAKDVKGFIGAGFDKWGAGSRCYVSDAQQNGYVVQVAPARDFASFAAFQSAVRALPIKFSTTGKAEVTFTALDGTVLHGRYGSTPTINGKAIDYAHWPLFDSPFAHEKPDSARLEIREGGDRYLLDFKNTRIEETAVPPAQK
;
A
#
# COMPACT_ATOMS: atom_id res chain seq x y z
N MET A 1 -47.80 16.77 -16.57
CA MET A 1 -48.48 15.49 -16.29
C MET A 1 -47.59 14.76 -15.31
N THR A 2 -47.93 14.89 -14.04
CA THR A 2 -47.00 14.86 -12.91
C THR A 2 -47.62 13.91 -11.90
N LEU A 3 -47.05 12.71 -11.73
CA LEU A 3 -47.57 11.73 -10.78
C LEU A 3 -46.77 11.81 -9.48
N LYS A 4 -47.39 12.49 -8.51
CA LYS A 4 -47.06 12.42 -7.08
C LYS A 4 -47.57 11.10 -6.50
N MET A 5 -46.81 10.50 -5.59
CA MET A 5 -47.33 9.54 -4.60
C MET A 5 -47.06 10.07 -3.17
N PRO A 6 -47.88 9.70 -2.18
CA PRO A 6 -48.22 10.59 -1.06
C PRO A 6 -47.49 10.31 0.25
N ARG A 7 -47.43 11.34 1.09
CA ARG A 7 -47.09 11.30 2.52
C ARG A 7 -48.24 10.67 3.32
N ILE A 8 -47.89 9.91 4.36
CA ILE A 8 -48.82 9.51 5.43
C ILE A 8 -48.22 9.95 6.78
N SER A 9 -49.03 10.70 7.51
CA SER A 9 -48.92 11.21 8.89
C SER A 9 -50.39 11.50 9.28
N SER A 10 -51.00 11.18 10.41
CA SER A 10 -50.66 10.66 11.75
C SER A 10 -52.00 10.20 12.40
N ILE A 11 -51.98 9.62 13.61
CA ILE A 11 -52.89 9.82 14.78
C ILE A 11 -52.67 8.62 15.74
N THR A 12 -51.92 8.78 16.84
CA THR A 12 -52.29 9.18 18.21
C THR A 12 -53.13 8.16 19.00
N ALA A 13 -52.53 7.52 20.01
CA ALA A 13 -53.21 7.11 21.23
C ALA A 13 -52.25 7.27 22.42
N LEU A 14 -52.68 8.08 23.38
CA LEU A 14 -52.01 8.50 24.60
C LEU A 14 -52.45 7.58 25.74
N PHE A 15 -51.51 7.02 26.53
CA PHE A 15 -51.80 6.62 27.91
C PHE A 15 -50.61 6.94 28.83
N LEU A 16 -50.98 7.42 30.02
CA LEU A 16 -50.19 8.13 31.02
C LEU A 16 -49.12 7.30 31.75
N LEU A 17 -48.19 8.07 32.33
CA LEU A 17 -47.06 7.73 33.20
C LEU A 17 -47.35 6.71 34.33
N VAL A 18 -46.35 5.86 34.59
CA VAL A 18 -45.80 5.64 35.93
C VAL A 18 -44.28 5.61 35.83
N SER A 19 -43.63 6.66 36.34
CA SER A 19 -42.18 6.76 36.49
C SER A 19 -41.73 5.93 37.69
N THR A 20 -40.98 4.85 37.45
CA THR A 20 -40.07 4.27 38.44
C THR A 20 -38.69 4.21 37.82
N SER A 21 -37.81 5.03 38.37
CA SER A 21 -36.39 5.11 38.06
C SER A 21 -35.70 3.80 38.43
N VAL A 22 -35.40 2.97 37.43
CA VAL A 22 -34.37 1.95 37.52
C VAL A 22 -33.14 2.50 36.80
N LEU A 23 -32.14 2.87 37.59
CA LEU A 23 -30.76 3.05 37.14
C LEU A 23 -30.31 1.74 36.48
N THR A 24 -30.46 1.63 35.17
CA THR A 24 -29.82 0.56 34.40
C THR A 24 -28.37 0.96 34.21
N ASN A 25 -27.50 0.24 34.92
CA ASN A 25 -26.08 0.20 34.69
C ASN A 25 -25.80 0.12 33.18
N LEU A 26 -25.11 1.15 32.66
CA LEU A 26 -24.38 1.07 31.41
C LEU A 26 -23.54 -0.23 31.44
N PRO A 27 -23.47 -1.01 30.36
CA PRO A 27 -22.57 -2.14 30.34
C PRO A 27 -21.15 -1.59 30.45
N VAL A 28 -20.55 -1.81 31.63
CA VAL A 28 -19.10 -1.81 31.81
C VAL A 28 -18.57 -2.71 30.70
N PHE A 29 -17.71 -2.15 29.84
CA PHE A 29 -17.02 -2.90 28.81
C PHE A 29 -16.44 -4.18 29.43
N ALA A 30 -17.02 -5.32 29.11
CA ALA A 30 -16.30 -6.57 29.23
C ALA A 30 -15.19 -6.45 28.19
N ALA A 31 -13.96 -6.15 28.64
CA ALA A 31 -12.79 -6.29 27.79
C ALA A 31 -12.87 -7.69 27.19
N SER A 32 -13.00 -7.77 25.86
CA SER A 32 -12.86 -9.02 25.14
C SER A 32 -11.58 -9.69 25.65
N ALA A 33 -11.64 -10.97 26.00
CA ALA A 33 -10.46 -11.70 26.43
C ALA A 33 -9.30 -11.40 25.45
N PRO A 34 -8.08 -11.16 25.96
CA PRO A 34 -6.95 -10.85 25.09
C PRO A 34 -6.80 -11.93 24.03
N LEU A 35 -6.58 -11.52 22.78
CA LEU A 35 -6.45 -12.43 21.65
C LEU A 35 -5.31 -13.42 21.91
N ASP A 36 -5.58 -14.72 21.80
CA ASP A 36 -4.55 -15.76 21.95
C ASP A 36 -3.57 -15.69 20.76
N LEU A 37 -2.30 -15.40 21.05
CA LEU A 37 -1.21 -15.29 20.08
C LEU A 37 -0.30 -16.53 20.05
N SER A 38 -0.76 -17.67 20.56
CA SER A 38 -0.09 -18.96 20.35
C SER A 38 -0.14 -19.36 18.86
N ASP A 39 0.86 -20.14 18.43
CA ASP A 39 0.97 -20.60 17.04
C ASP A 39 -0.29 -21.33 16.56
N ALA A 40 -0.84 -22.21 17.42
CA ALA A 40 -2.05 -22.96 17.12
C ALA A 40 -3.27 -22.04 16.94
N ALA A 41 -3.44 -21.04 17.80
CA ALA A 41 -4.56 -20.10 17.71
C ALA A 41 -4.46 -19.21 16.47
N ILE A 42 -3.26 -18.71 16.15
CA ILE A 42 -2.98 -17.93 14.94
C ILE A 42 -3.29 -18.75 13.68
N ALA A 43 -2.73 -19.96 13.59
CA ALA A 43 -2.94 -20.87 12.47
C ALA A 43 -4.44 -21.21 12.29
N GLN A 44 -5.14 -21.48 13.39
CA GLN A 44 -6.57 -21.77 13.35
C GLN A 44 -7.40 -20.59 12.84
N ARG A 45 -7.12 -19.36 13.32
CA ARG A 45 -7.83 -18.16 12.83
C ARG A 45 -7.58 -17.91 11.36
N PHE A 46 -6.34 -18.08 10.88
CA PHE A 46 -6.02 -17.98 9.46
C PHE A 46 -6.78 -19.04 8.65
N ALA A 47 -6.77 -20.31 9.08
CA ALA A 47 -7.45 -21.40 8.40
C ALA A 47 -8.97 -21.16 8.26
N VAL A 48 -9.62 -20.63 9.30
CA VAL A 48 -11.05 -20.28 9.25
C VAL A 48 -11.33 -19.21 8.19
N ARG A 49 -10.55 -18.13 8.15
CA ARG A 49 -10.72 -17.04 7.17
C ARG A 49 -10.41 -17.51 5.75
N ARG A 50 -9.37 -18.33 5.59
CA ARG A 50 -9.04 -18.98 4.31
C ARG A 50 -10.21 -19.81 3.80
N GLN A 51 -10.82 -20.63 4.65
CA GLN A 51 -11.97 -21.44 4.27
C GLN A 51 -13.17 -20.59 3.88
N ALA A 52 -13.43 -19.50 4.62
CA ALA A 52 -14.51 -18.57 4.31
C ALA A 52 -14.35 -17.95 2.92
N ILE A 53 -13.15 -17.47 2.57
CA ILE A 53 -12.85 -16.90 1.25
C ILE A 53 -13.08 -17.92 0.12
N LEU A 54 -12.56 -19.13 0.27
CA LEU A 54 -12.72 -20.17 -0.76
C LEU A 54 -14.19 -20.55 -0.95
N ALA A 55 -14.94 -20.71 0.14
CA ALA A 55 -16.36 -21.00 0.09
C ALA A 55 -17.16 -19.86 -0.56
N ALA A 56 -16.88 -18.61 -0.20
CA ALA A 56 -17.55 -17.43 -0.75
C ALA A 56 -17.27 -17.25 -2.25
N SER A 57 -16.04 -17.51 -2.69
CA SER A 57 -15.65 -17.46 -4.10
C SER A 57 -16.31 -18.58 -4.90
N ALA A 58 -16.24 -19.83 -4.43
CA ALA A 58 -16.91 -20.97 -5.09
C ALA A 58 -18.44 -20.79 -5.19
N ALA A 59 -19.06 -20.17 -4.17
CA ALA A 59 -20.50 -19.88 -4.15
C ALA A 59 -20.96 -18.88 -5.24
N GLN A 60 -20.04 -18.14 -5.88
CA GLN A 60 -20.38 -17.30 -7.04
C GLN A 60 -20.72 -18.14 -8.29
N ILE A 61 -20.28 -19.40 -8.35
CA ILE A 61 -20.58 -20.34 -9.42
C ILE A 61 -21.86 -21.10 -9.07
N LYS A 62 -22.95 -20.76 -9.77
CA LYS A 62 -24.30 -21.26 -9.48
C LYS A 62 -24.79 -22.25 -10.55
N PRO A 63 -25.31 -23.43 -10.17
CA PRO A 63 -25.98 -24.34 -11.10
C PRO A 63 -27.10 -23.63 -11.87
N GLY A 64 -27.22 -23.89 -13.18
CA GLY A 64 -28.26 -23.31 -14.03
C GLY A 64 -28.11 -21.82 -14.39
N ASN A 65 -27.12 -21.11 -13.85
CA ASN A 65 -26.80 -19.72 -14.22
C ASN A 65 -25.39 -19.64 -14.81
N THR A 66 -25.29 -19.74 -16.13
CA THR A 66 -24.01 -19.77 -16.85
C THR A 66 -23.55 -18.40 -17.35
N THR A 67 -24.43 -17.38 -17.29
CA THR A 67 -24.22 -16.11 -18.01
C THR A 67 -23.89 -14.91 -17.11
N THR A 68 -24.28 -14.89 -15.82
CA THR A 68 -24.30 -13.62 -15.05
C THR A 68 -23.40 -13.52 -13.81
N SER A 69 -22.83 -14.60 -13.25
CA SER A 69 -22.01 -14.50 -12.02
C SER A 69 -20.69 -15.28 -12.06
N GLY A 70 -19.69 -14.75 -11.34
CA GLY A 70 -18.37 -15.37 -11.13
C GLY A 70 -17.32 -15.02 -12.19
N GLY A 71 -16.07 -14.84 -11.75
CA GLY A 71 -14.89 -14.68 -12.60
C GLY A 71 -14.02 -15.94 -12.67
N PHE A 72 -12.83 -15.82 -13.25
CA PHE A 72 -11.84 -16.91 -13.33
C PHE A 72 -11.48 -17.50 -11.96
N LEU A 73 -11.28 -16.66 -10.94
CA LEU A 73 -10.90 -17.13 -9.61
C LEU A 73 -12.04 -17.87 -8.91
N ASP A 74 -13.29 -17.52 -9.21
CA ASP A 74 -14.46 -18.25 -8.69
C ASP A 74 -14.60 -19.62 -9.35
N VAL A 75 -14.34 -19.70 -10.66
CA VAL A 75 -14.22 -20.98 -11.39
C VAL A 75 -13.09 -21.82 -10.76
N ALA A 76 -11.93 -21.23 -10.51
CA ALA A 76 -10.80 -21.91 -9.90
C ALA A 76 -11.17 -22.46 -8.51
N SER A 77 -11.81 -21.66 -7.66
CA SER A 77 -12.29 -22.07 -6.33
C SER A 77 -13.31 -23.19 -6.40
N ALA A 78 -14.30 -23.11 -7.29
CA ALA A 78 -15.32 -24.15 -7.44
C ALA A 78 -14.69 -25.49 -7.87
N LEU A 79 -13.81 -25.46 -8.87
CA LEU A 79 -13.14 -26.67 -9.36
C LEU A 79 -12.15 -27.24 -8.32
N TYR A 80 -11.39 -26.38 -7.63
CA TYR A 80 -10.47 -26.79 -6.57
C TYR A 80 -11.20 -27.50 -5.42
N LEU A 81 -12.40 -27.03 -5.05
CA LEU A 81 -13.24 -27.65 -4.02
C LEU A 81 -14.06 -28.85 -4.52
N GLY A 82 -13.98 -29.20 -5.82
CA GLY A 82 -14.80 -30.26 -6.42
C GLY A 82 -16.30 -29.94 -6.48
N GLN A 83 -16.66 -28.65 -6.50
CA GLN A 83 -18.03 -28.15 -6.46
C GLN A 83 -18.50 -27.64 -7.83
N ASN A 84 -19.77 -27.88 -8.17
CA ASN A 84 -20.46 -27.28 -9.32
C ASN A 84 -19.68 -27.37 -10.65
N ARG A 85 -18.97 -28.47 -10.90
CA ARG A 85 -18.04 -28.62 -12.04
C ARG A 85 -18.65 -28.20 -13.38
N GLU A 86 -19.85 -28.70 -13.71
CA GLU A 86 -20.51 -28.37 -14.98
C GLU A 86 -20.80 -26.87 -15.12
N ALA A 87 -21.27 -26.23 -14.05
CA ALA A 87 -21.52 -24.79 -14.04
C ALA A 87 -20.22 -23.98 -14.11
N ALA A 88 -19.15 -24.46 -13.46
CA ALA A 88 -17.83 -23.83 -13.51
C ALA A 88 -17.25 -23.86 -14.94
N LEU A 89 -17.31 -25.01 -15.62
CA LEU A 89 -16.85 -25.14 -17.00
C LEU A 89 -17.70 -24.32 -17.97
N ALA A 90 -19.02 -24.33 -17.81
CA ALA A 90 -19.92 -23.50 -18.63
C ALA A 90 -19.64 -22.00 -18.44
N ARG A 91 -19.40 -21.55 -17.19
CA ARG A 91 -19.02 -20.16 -16.91
C ARG A 91 -17.66 -19.82 -17.49
N PHE A 92 -16.68 -20.70 -17.35
CA PHE A 92 -15.34 -20.53 -17.91
C PHE A 92 -15.38 -20.40 -19.44
N ALA A 93 -16.22 -21.20 -20.12
CA ALA A 93 -16.45 -21.07 -21.55
C ALA A 93 -17.02 -19.69 -21.90
N VAL A 94 -18.02 -19.20 -21.18
CA VAL A 94 -18.61 -17.85 -21.41
C VAL A 94 -17.58 -16.73 -21.22
N ILE A 95 -16.76 -16.79 -20.16
CA ILE A 95 -15.71 -15.79 -19.90
C ILE A 95 -14.69 -15.74 -21.06
N ASN A 96 -14.45 -16.86 -21.72
CA ASN A 96 -13.46 -17.03 -22.77
C ASN A 96 -14.05 -17.10 -24.20
N GLN A 97 -15.35 -16.80 -24.35
CA GLN A 97 -16.00 -16.68 -25.66
C GLN A 97 -15.58 -15.38 -26.38
N PRO A 98 -15.65 -14.20 -25.75
CA PRO A 98 -14.98 -13.02 -26.29
C PRO A 98 -13.47 -13.28 -26.34
N MET A 99 -12.80 -12.71 -27.35
CA MET A 99 -11.35 -12.64 -27.30
C MET A 99 -10.92 -11.86 -26.06
N PRO A 100 -9.93 -12.34 -25.28
CA PRO A 100 -9.42 -11.60 -24.14
C PRO A 100 -8.91 -10.20 -24.53
N ASN A 101 -8.97 -9.26 -23.59
CA ASN A 101 -8.54 -7.88 -23.82
C ASN A 101 -7.85 -7.22 -22.60
N ALA A 102 -7.58 -7.99 -21.54
CA ALA A 102 -7.10 -7.47 -20.26
C ALA A 102 -5.59 -7.68 -20.00
N ASN A 103 -4.80 -7.98 -21.03
CA ASN A 103 -3.34 -8.08 -20.96
C ASN A 103 -2.88 -9.02 -19.82
N MET A 104 -1.92 -8.58 -18.99
CA MET A 104 -1.48 -9.33 -17.82
C MET A 104 -2.63 -9.65 -16.83
N PHE A 105 -3.65 -8.80 -16.74
CA PHE A 105 -4.85 -9.02 -15.92
C PHE A 105 -5.79 -10.09 -16.48
N TRP A 106 -5.54 -10.61 -17.69
CA TRP A 106 -6.08 -11.88 -18.15
C TRP A 106 -5.12 -13.05 -17.87
N THR A 107 -3.80 -12.84 -18.03
CA THR A 107 -2.81 -13.92 -17.90
C THR A 107 -2.80 -14.57 -16.51
N TYR A 108 -2.81 -13.78 -15.43
CA TYR A 108 -2.71 -14.32 -14.07
C TYR A 108 -3.96 -15.10 -13.63
N PRO A 109 -5.20 -14.63 -13.86
CA PRO A 109 -6.37 -15.42 -13.50
C PRO A 109 -6.52 -16.66 -14.40
N MET A 110 -6.15 -16.56 -15.68
CA MET A 110 -6.11 -17.70 -16.60
C MET A 110 -5.12 -18.77 -16.11
N ALA A 111 -3.86 -18.39 -15.84
CA ALA A 111 -2.86 -19.30 -15.32
C ALA A 111 -3.30 -19.90 -13.96
N THR A 112 -3.92 -19.11 -13.09
CA THR A 112 -4.43 -19.58 -11.79
C THR A 112 -5.49 -20.67 -11.96
N VAL A 113 -6.49 -20.47 -12.82
CA VAL A 113 -7.53 -21.50 -13.02
C VAL A 113 -6.96 -22.75 -13.69
N MET A 114 -5.94 -22.62 -14.56
CA MET A 114 -5.24 -23.77 -15.14
C MET A 114 -4.58 -24.64 -14.08
N VAL A 115 -3.90 -24.05 -13.10
CA VAL A 115 -3.15 -24.82 -12.08
C VAL A 115 -4.00 -25.24 -10.88
N ALA A 116 -4.95 -24.40 -10.45
CA ALA A 116 -5.80 -24.67 -9.31
C ALA A 116 -7.06 -25.48 -9.68
N GLY A 117 -7.66 -25.18 -10.84
CA GLY A 117 -8.88 -25.81 -11.34
C GLY A 117 -8.65 -26.84 -12.45
N GLY A 118 -7.44 -26.93 -13.00
CA GLY A 118 -7.09 -27.81 -14.11
C GLY A 118 -7.49 -29.29 -13.97
N PRO A 119 -7.40 -29.92 -12.78
CA PRO A 119 -7.89 -31.28 -12.59
C PRO A 119 -9.39 -31.45 -12.88
N GLY A 120 -10.17 -30.36 -12.84
CA GLY A 120 -11.58 -30.34 -13.18
C GLY A 120 -11.90 -30.07 -14.65
N PHE A 121 -10.92 -29.69 -15.49
CA PHE A 121 -11.15 -29.37 -16.90
C PHE A 121 -11.45 -30.62 -17.75
N ASP A 122 -12.26 -30.44 -18.80
CA ASP A 122 -12.42 -31.42 -19.88
C ASP A 122 -11.52 -31.07 -21.08
N GLU A 123 -11.42 -32.00 -22.04
CA GLU A 123 -10.58 -31.83 -23.22
C GLU A 123 -10.95 -30.59 -24.05
N PRO A 124 -12.24 -30.30 -24.35
CA PRO A 124 -12.61 -29.07 -25.05
C PRO A 124 -12.16 -27.80 -24.33
N THR A 125 -12.25 -27.77 -23.00
CA THR A 125 -11.78 -26.64 -22.19
C THR A 125 -10.27 -26.46 -22.36
N TRP A 126 -9.48 -27.54 -22.26
CA TRP A 126 -8.04 -27.47 -22.47
C TRP A 126 -7.66 -27.01 -23.88
N GLN A 127 -8.38 -27.48 -24.91
CA GLN A 127 -8.14 -27.04 -26.29
C GLN A 127 -8.39 -25.54 -26.46
N ARG A 128 -9.46 -25.00 -25.86
CA ARG A 128 -9.72 -23.55 -25.89
C ARG A 128 -8.64 -22.76 -25.15
N VAL A 129 -8.16 -23.24 -24.01
CA VAL A 129 -7.07 -22.57 -23.28
C VAL A 129 -5.79 -22.54 -24.11
N LYS A 130 -5.39 -23.67 -24.71
CA LYS A 130 -4.22 -23.75 -25.61
C LYS A 130 -4.37 -22.79 -26.79
N GLU A 131 -5.54 -22.74 -27.40
CA GLU A 131 -5.83 -21.81 -28.49
C GLU A 131 -5.64 -20.36 -28.05
N LEU A 132 -6.20 -19.96 -26.90
CA LEU A 132 -6.09 -18.59 -26.39
C LEU A 132 -4.66 -18.16 -26.13
N TRP A 133 -3.82 -19.02 -25.54
CA TRP A 133 -2.39 -18.73 -25.38
C TRP A 133 -1.62 -18.62 -26.70
N ARG A 134 -2.16 -19.19 -27.78
CA ARG A 134 -1.61 -19.05 -29.13
C ARG A 134 -2.07 -17.76 -29.83
N ILE A 135 -3.34 -17.39 -29.70
CA ILE A 135 -3.95 -16.33 -30.52
C ILE A 135 -4.14 -15.00 -29.80
N TYR A 136 -4.11 -14.97 -28.47
CA TYR A 136 -4.20 -13.74 -27.71
C TYR A 136 -2.81 -13.20 -27.37
N TRP A 137 -2.58 -11.91 -27.62
CA TRP A 137 -1.28 -11.25 -27.50
C TRP A 137 -1.27 -10.30 -26.30
N PRO A 138 -1.19 -10.81 -25.05
CA PRO A 138 -1.24 -9.96 -23.87
C PRO A 138 -0.01 -9.06 -23.80
N ASN A 139 -0.23 -7.76 -23.61
CA ASN A 139 0.86 -6.85 -23.25
C ASN A 139 1.36 -7.18 -21.83
N ARG A 140 2.67 -7.35 -21.66
CA ARG A 140 3.29 -7.57 -20.34
C ARG A 140 3.12 -6.37 -19.40
N GLY A 141 3.07 -5.15 -19.93
CA GLY A 141 3.16 -3.90 -19.16
C GLY A 141 4.60 -3.42 -18.99
N ASP A 142 4.75 -2.30 -18.27
CA ASP A 142 5.96 -1.50 -18.15
C ASP A 142 6.43 -1.26 -16.70
N THR A 143 5.70 -1.77 -15.70
CA THR A 143 6.02 -1.68 -14.28
C THR A 143 6.57 -2.99 -13.74
N GLU A 144 7.29 -2.92 -12.62
CA GLU A 144 7.86 -4.08 -11.95
C GLU A 144 6.77 -5.10 -11.54
N ASN A 145 5.64 -4.62 -10.99
CA ASN A 145 4.50 -5.47 -10.65
C ASN A 145 3.90 -6.19 -11.88
N HIS A 146 3.73 -5.47 -12.99
CA HIS A 146 3.18 -6.04 -14.22
C HIS A 146 4.07 -7.16 -14.75
N TRP A 147 5.39 -6.97 -14.71
CA TRP A 147 6.35 -8.00 -15.13
C TRP A 147 6.31 -9.20 -14.19
N CYS A 148 6.24 -9.02 -12.87
CA CYS A 148 6.11 -10.12 -11.92
C CYS A 148 4.83 -10.94 -12.18
N MET A 149 3.70 -10.28 -12.39
CA MET A 149 2.43 -10.95 -12.72
C MET A 149 2.51 -11.72 -14.04
N TYR A 150 3.00 -11.07 -15.11
CA TYR A 150 3.10 -11.67 -16.43
C TYR A 150 4.05 -12.87 -16.44
N TYR A 151 5.28 -12.71 -15.92
CA TYR A 151 6.27 -13.79 -15.98
C TYR A 151 5.89 -14.96 -15.06
N SER A 152 5.27 -14.72 -13.91
CA SER A 152 4.76 -15.82 -13.08
C SER A 152 3.64 -16.59 -13.80
N SER A 153 2.79 -15.88 -14.55
CA SER A 153 1.74 -16.49 -15.37
C SER A 153 2.31 -17.30 -16.54
N MET A 154 3.27 -16.72 -17.28
CA MET A 154 3.96 -17.39 -18.37
C MET A 154 4.72 -18.62 -17.88
N TYR A 155 5.38 -18.54 -16.72
CA TYR A 155 6.08 -19.68 -16.12
C TYR A 155 5.13 -20.85 -15.89
N LEU A 156 4.00 -20.62 -15.22
CA LEU A 156 3.04 -21.68 -14.92
C LEU A 156 2.34 -22.21 -16.18
N ALA A 157 1.98 -21.34 -17.12
CA ALA A 157 1.36 -21.76 -18.38
C ALA A 157 2.33 -22.62 -19.23
N ALA A 158 3.59 -22.21 -19.33
CA ALA A 158 4.62 -22.95 -20.05
C ALA A 158 4.94 -24.30 -19.38
N GLN A 159 4.92 -24.34 -18.04
CA GLN A 159 5.02 -25.58 -17.27
C GLN A 159 3.82 -26.52 -17.54
N THR A 160 2.60 -25.99 -17.64
CA THR A 160 1.41 -26.79 -17.93
C THR A 160 1.45 -27.40 -19.33
N PHE A 161 1.95 -26.65 -20.32
CA PHE A 161 2.08 -27.11 -21.71
C PHE A 161 3.53 -27.49 -22.03
N GLU A 162 4.09 -28.40 -21.24
CA GLU A 162 5.44 -28.92 -21.46
C GLU A 162 5.60 -29.47 -22.89
N GLY A 163 6.72 -29.12 -23.53
CA GLY A 163 7.03 -29.57 -24.90
C GLY A 163 6.31 -28.82 -26.03
N ALA A 164 5.44 -27.85 -25.74
CA ALA A 164 4.85 -27.03 -26.81
C ALA A 164 5.92 -26.17 -27.51
N GLY A 165 5.91 -26.20 -28.84
CA GLY A 165 6.83 -25.47 -29.70
C GLY A 165 6.46 -23.99 -29.90
N PRO A 166 7.26 -23.26 -30.69
CA PRO A 166 7.03 -21.85 -31.03
C PRO A 166 5.65 -21.54 -31.61
N GLU A 167 5.08 -22.44 -32.39
CA GLU A 167 3.81 -22.25 -33.11
C GLU A 167 2.57 -22.31 -32.20
N GLN A 168 2.71 -22.84 -30.98
CA GLN A 168 1.64 -22.92 -29.99
C GLN A 168 1.57 -21.67 -29.08
N TRP A 169 2.52 -20.74 -29.20
CA TRP A 169 2.57 -19.54 -28.37
C TRP A 169 2.45 -18.27 -29.20
N PHE A 170 1.76 -17.28 -28.66
CA PHE A 170 1.57 -16.00 -29.30
C PHE A 170 2.86 -15.23 -29.62
N ASN A 171 3.94 -15.51 -28.89
CA ASN A 171 5.21 -14.81 -28.99
C ASN A 171 6.27 -15.56 -29.81
N GLY A 172 5.90 -16.68 -30.44
CA GLY A 172 6.82 -17.47 -31.27
C GLY A 172 7.96 -18.13 -30.48
N ARG A 173 7.79 -18.33 -29.17
CA ARG A 173 8.75 -19.05 -28.33
C ARG A 173 8.18 -20.37 -27.88
N SER A 174 9.01 -21.39 -27.74
CA SER A 174 8.62 -22.66 -27.12
C SER A 174 8.31 -22.50 -25.63
N SER A 175 7.64 -23.50 -25.05
CA SER A 175 7.43 -23.56 -23.58
C SER A 175 8.75 -23.54 -22.81
N ALA A 176 9.80 -24.18 -23.33
CA ALA A 176 11.11 -24.20 -22.68
C ALA A 176 11.74 -22.79 -22.60
N GLU A 177 11.66 -22.01 -23.69
CA GLU A 177 12.16 -20.64 -23.75
C GLU A 177 11.35 -19.69 -22.87
N ASN A 178 10.02 -19.80 -22.89
CA ASN A 178 9.13 -19.00 -22.04
C ASN A 178 9.37 -19.27 -20.55
N LEU A 179 9.54 -20.55 -20.17
CA LEU A 179 9.83 -20.95 -18.80
C LEU A 179 11.19 -20.43 -18.34
N ALA A 180 12.22 -20.54 -19.19
CA ALA A 180 13.58 -20.07 -18.88
C ALA A 180 13.63 -18.55 -18.67
N GLU A 181 13.06 -17.76 -19.60
CA GLU A 181 13.02 -16.29 -19.48
C GLU A 181 12.25 -15.85 -18.23
N ALA A 182 11.07 -16.42 -18.01
CA ALA A 182 10.26 -16.09 -16.86
C ALA A 182 11.00 -16.36 -15.54
N ARG A 183 11.63 -17.54 -15.44
CA ARG A 183 12.41 -17.94 -14.28
C ARG A 183 13.58 -16.98 -14.02
N GLU A 184 14.32 -16.64 -15.06
CA GLU A 184 15.45 -15.71 -14.96
C GLU A 184 15.02 -14.35 -14.44
N TYR A 185 13.96 -13.77 -15.02
CA TYR A 185 13.42 -12.49 -14.57
C TYR A 185 12.98 -12.53 -13.10
N ILE A 186 12.19 -13.54 -12.72
CA ILE A 186 11.63 -13.65 -11.37
C ILE A 186 12.77 -13.76 -10.34
N LEU A 187 13.76 -14.64 -10.57
CA LEU A 187 14.88 -14.80 -9.65
C LEU A 187 15.78 -13.57 -9.58
N HIS A 188 15.98 -12.89 -10.71
CA HIS A 188 16.71 -11.63 -10.76
C HIS A 188 16.00 -10.54 -9.94
N TRP A 189 14.67 -10.39 -10.13
CA TRP A 189 13.87 -9.46 -9.36
C TRP A 189 13.91 -9.74 -7.86
N MET A 190 13.69 -11.00 -7.45
CA MET A 190 13.78 -11.42 -6.05
C MET A 190 15.12 -11.04 -5.45
N ASN A 191 16.22 -11.34 -6.14
CA ASN A 191 17.56 -11.02 -5.69
C ASN A 191 17.77 -9.52 -5.49
N ILE A 192 17.30 -8.69 -6.43
CA ILE A 192 17.40 -7.23 -6.29
C ILE A 192 16.57 -6.74 -5.11
N ALA A 193 15.34 -7.23 -4.95
CA ALA A 193 14.46 -6.81 -3.86
C ALA A 193 15.09 -7.06 -2.48
N VAL A 194 15.67 -8.24 -2.27
CA VAL A 194 16.26 -8.66 -0.97
C VAL A 194 17.69 -8.15 -0.73
N THR A 195 18.30 -7.46 -1.69
CA THR A 195 19.67 -6.91 -1.56
C THR A 195 19.72 -5.39 -1.63
N ARG A 196 18.81 -4.79 -2.39
CA ARG A 196 18.79 -3.35 -2.72
C ARG A 196 17.41 -2.72 -2.52
N GLY A 197 16.45 -3.47 -1.99
CA GLY A 197 15.08 -3.03 -1.80
C GLY A 197 14.20 -3.13 -3.05
N GLN A 198 12.88 -3.17 -2.84
CA GLN A 198 11.89 -3.27 -3.90
C GLN A 198 11.73 -1.93 -4.64
N GLY A 199 11.48 -2.01 -5.96
CA GLY A 199 11.31 -0.82 -6.80
C GLY A 199 9.96 -0.13 -6.66
N GLU A 200 8.92 -0.84 -6.25
CA GLU A 200 7.60 -0.29 -5.90
C GLU A 200 7.29 -0.62 -4.45
N TYR A 201 8.12 -0.06 -3.57
CA TYR A 201 8.10 -0.30 -2.14
C TYR A 201 6.78 0.08 -1.46
N ASP A 202 6.42 -0.70 -0.46
CA ASP A 202 5.45 -0.42 0.62
C ASP A 202 4.15 0.18 0.15
N SER A 203 3.70 -0.19 -1.05
CA SER A 203 2.49 0.35 -1.60
C SER A 203 1.29 -0.40 -1.01
N PRO A 204 0.40 0.26 -0.25
CA PRO A 204 -0.80 -0.39 0.25
C PRO A 204 -1.75 -0.79 -0.88
N SER A 205 -1.62 -0.11 -2.02
CA SER A 205 -2.35 -0.35 -3.26
C SER A 205 -1.74 -1.47 -4.07
N TYR A 206 -0.41 -1.48 -4.19
CA TYR A 206 0.30 -2.32 -5.15
C TYR A 206 0.91 -3.61 -4.56
N ILE A 207 0.83 -3.80 -3.24
CA ILE A 207 1.31 -5.03 -2.59
C ILE A 207 0.58 -6.27 -3.12
N GLN A 208 -0.71 -6.16 -3.46
CA GLN A 208 -1.50 -7.27 -4.01
C GLN A 208 -0.90 -7.82 -5.32
N GLU A 209 -0.34 -6.95 -6.17
CA GLU A 209 0.25 -7.31 -7.47
C GLU A 209 1.60 -8.02 -7.31
N TYR A 210 2.15 -8.09 -6.10
CA TYR A 210 3.30 -8.93 -5.74
C TYR A 210 2.88 -10.18 -4.96
N ILE A 211 1.89 -10.08 -4.06
CA ILE A 211 1.33 -11.25 -3.36
C ILE A 211 0.72 -12.24 -4.34
N VAL A 212 0.01 -11.77 -5.37
CA VAL A 212 -0.60 -12.62 -6.42
C VAL A 212 0.44 -13.51 -7.11
N PRO A 213 1.47 -12.98 -7.81
CA PRO A 213 2.44 -13.82 -8.50
C PRO A 213 3.23 -14.72 -7.54
N MET A 214 3.59 -14.25 -6.35
CA MET A 214 4.32 -15.08 -5.39
C MET A 214 3.47 -16.23 -4.87
N SER A 215 2.18 -16.00 -4.63
CA SER A 215 1.22 -17.06 -4.26
C SER A 215 1.06 -18.08 -5.38
N MET A 216 1.00 -17.64 -6.63
CA MET A 216 0.96 -18.54 -7.79
C MET A 216 2.17 -19.48 -7.82
N LEU A 217 3.38 -18.92 -7.69
CA LEU A 217 4.61 -19.72 -7.74
C LEU A 217 4.76 -20.62 -6.51
N ALA A 218 4.45 -20.13 -5.31
CA ALA A 218 4.51 -20.89 -4.07
C ALA A 218 3.53 -22.08 -4.08
N GLY A 219 2.35 -21.93 -4.68
CA GLY A 219 1.35 -23.00 -4.76
C GLY A 219 1.65 -24.05 -5.84
N TRP A 220 2.17 -23.64 -7.01
CA TRP A 220 2.12 -24.49 -8.21
C TRP A 220 3.40 -24.59 -9.04
N ALA A 221 4.49 -23.87 -8.74
CA ALA A 221 5.74 -24.01 -9.51
C ALA A 221 6.39 -25.37 -9.25
N ASN A 222 6.72 -26.16 -10.28
CA ASN A 222 7.37 -27.47 -10.14
C ASN A 222 8.84 -27.37 -9.71
N ASP A 223 9.51 -26.25 -10.00
CA ASP A 223 10.87 -25.99 -9.52
C ASP A 223 10.83 -25.74 -8.00
N PRO A 224 11.40 -26.65 -7.17
CA PRO A 224 11.36 -26.51 -5.73
C PRO A 224 12.11 -25.27 -5.22
N VAL A 225 13.15 -24.82 -5.91
CA VAL A 225 13.91 -23.61 -5.56
C VAL A 225 13.04 -22.38 -5.77
N LEU A 226 12.39 -22.29 -6.94
CA LEU A 226 11.50 -21.16 -7.24
C LEU A 226 10.28 -21.14 -6.30
N ARG A 227 9.68 -22.31 -6.05
CA ARG A 227 8.56 -22.46 -5.11
C ARG A 227 8.93 -21.98 -3.71
N GLN A 228 10.09 -22.42 -3.20
CA GLN A 228 10.59 -22.02 -1.88
C GLN A 228 10.92 -20.53 -1.82
N ARG A 229 11.58 -19.96 -2.83
CA ARG A 229 11.86 -18.52 -2.88
C ARG A 229 10.59 -17.68 -2.96
N ALA A 230 9.58 -18.12 -3.70
CA ALA A 230 8.29 -17.45 -3.76
C ALA A 230 7.59 -17.43 -2.38
N ARG A 231 7.65 -18.55 -1.64
CA ARG A 231 7.17 -18.60 -0.25
C ARG A 231 7.92 -17.61 0.65
N MET A 232 9.25 -17.61 0.60
CA MET A 232 10.07 -16.68 1.36
C MET A 232 9.81 -15.21 0.99
N MET A 233 9.51 -14.92 -0.29
CA MET A 233 9.12 -13.58 -0.72
C MET A 233 7.75 -13.18 -0.19
N LEU A 234 6.80 -14.10 -0.03
CA LEU A 234 5.52 -13.79 0.65
C LEU A 234 5.80 -13.37 2.10
N ASP A 235 6.62 -14.13 2.82
CA ASP A 235 7.00 -13.82 4.20
C ASP A 235 7.68 -12.44 4.28
N TYR A 236 8.62 -12.15 3.36
CA TYR A 236 9.31 -10.87 3.25
C TYR A 236 8.36 -9.68 3.00
N LEU A 237 7.47 -9.79 2.02
CA LEU A 237 6.51 -8.73 1.67
C LEU A 237 5.48 -8.49 2.78
N ILE A 238 5.09 -9.55 3.48
CA ILE A 238 4.15 -9.45 4.61
C ILE A 238 4.83 -8.87 5.85
N TYR A 239 6.10 -9.19 6.09
CA TYR A 239 6.90 -8.55 7.14
C TYR A 239 6.97 -7.04 6.94
N ASP A 240 7.28 -6.59 5.71
CA ASP A 240 7.35 -5.17 5.32
C ASP A 240 6.09 -4.39 5.74
N TYR A 241 4.93 -5.02 5.55
CA TYR A 241 3.65 -4.48 6.00
C TYR A 241 3.49 -4.56 7.53
N ALA A 242 3.82 -5.71 8.13
CA ALA A 242 3.57 -5.98 9.55
C ALA A 242 4.25 -4.97 10.48
N VAL A 243 5.46 -4.53 10.16
CA VAL A 243 6.24 -3.58 10.98
C VAL A 243 5.82 -2.12 10.83
N GLU A 244 4.96 -1.78 9.88
CA GLU A 244 4.53 -0.39 9.63
C GLU A 244 3.01 -0.23 9.69
N ASN A 245 2.31 -1.18 10.32
CA ASN A 245 0.86 -1.15 10.42
C ASN A 245 0.34 -0.58 11.76
N ILE A 246 -0.83 0.07 11.70
CA ILE A 246 -1.66 0.39 12.85
C ILE A 246 -3.08 -0.14 12.62
N ASP A 247 -3.46 -1.18 13.35
CA ASP A 247 -4.76 -1.86 13.28
C ASP A 247 -5.23 -2.20 11.85
N GLY A 248 -4.30 -2.63 10.99
CA GLY A 248 -4.61 -2.95 9.60
C GLY A 248 -4.24 -1.87 8.59
N PHE A 249 -4.11 -0.61 9.01
CA PHE A 249 -3.71 0.49 8.13
C PHE A 249 -2.19 0.51 7.95
N TYR A 250 -1.73 0.43 6.71
CA TYR A 250 -0.32 0.55 6.35
C TYR A 250 0.08 2.04 6.35
N GLY A 251 0.98 2.44 7.25
CA GLY A 251 1.44 3.83 7.37
C GLY A 251 2.79 4.08 6.69
N GLY A 252 3.18 5.35 6.65
CA GLY A 252 4.51 5.78 6.21
C GLY A 252 4.54 6.36 4.79
N ALA A 253 5.68 6.16 4.12
CA ALA A 253 5.91 6.61 2.76
C ALA A 253 5.66 5.48 1.76
N HIS A 254 4.98 5.79 0.66
CA HIS A 254 4.54 4.78 -0.30
C HIS A 254 4.99 5.14 -1.71
N SER A 255 5.51 4.14 -2.43
CA SER A 255 5.94 4.35 -3.82
C SER A 255 4.78 4.66 -4.76
N ARG A 256 3.61 4.08 -4.46
CA ARG A 256 2.41 4.16 -5.28
C ARG A 256 1.17 4.14 -4.38
N VAL A 257 0.23 5.03 -4.64
CA VAL A 257 -1.08 5.02 -4.01
C VAL A 257 -2.08 5.81 -4.87
N TYR A 258 -3.36 5.44 -4.85
CA TYR A 258 -4.41 6.18 -5.58
C TYR A 258 -5.04 7.28 -4.71
N PRO A 259 -5.60 8.35 -5.30
CA PRO A 259 -6.24 9.44 -4.54
C PRO A 259 -7.28 8.95 -3.53
N ARG A 260 -8.15 8.01 -3.93
CA ARG A 260 -9.15 7.39 -3.05
C ARG A 260 -8.53 6.75 -1.81
N GLN A 261 -7.40 6.10 -1.99
CA GLN A 261 -6.70 5.35 -0.95
C GLN A 261 -5.88 6.25 -0.05
N ILE A 262 -5.28 7.33 -0.59
CA ILE A 262 -4.68 8.37 0.22
C ILE A 262 -5.71 8.98 1.17
N VAL A 263 -6.88 9.35 0.63
CA VAL A 263 -7.90 10.08 1.40
C VAL A 263 -8.65 9.16 2.37
N ALA A 264 -8.86 7.89 2.00
CA ALA A 264 -9.50 6.88 2.83
C ALA A 264 -8.65 5.59 2.85
N PRO A 265 -7.61 5.50 3.73
CA PRO A 265 -6.62 4.42 3.76
C PRO A 265 -7.17 3.00 3.82
N GLY A 266 -8.38 2.80 4.37
CA GLY A 266 -9.02 1.49 4.42
C GLY A 266 -9.59 0.98 3.09
N ASN A 267 -9.56 1.77 2.00
CA ASN A 267 -9.95 1.34 0.65
C ASN A 267 -8.79 0.73 -0.15
N THR A 268 -7.72 0.32 0.54
CA THR A 268 -6.53 -0.29 -0.05
C THR A 268 -6.67 -1.83 -0.07
N PRO A 269 -6.15 -2.52 -1.11
CA PRO A 269 -6.05 -3.97 -1.13
C PRO A 269 -5.40 -4.57 0.12
N ILE A 270 -4.37 -3.91 0.69
CA ILE A 270 -3.74 -4.40 1.92
C ILE A 270 -4.72 -4.46 3.10
N ALA A 271 -5.74 -3.58 3.16
CA ALA A 271 -6.76 -3.68 4.20
C ALA A 271 -7.54 -5.01 4.09
N ALA A 272 -7.90 -5.44 2.88
CA ALA A 272 -8.54 -6.73 2.64
C ALA A 272 -7.59 -7.92 2.89
N ILE A 273 -6.33 -7.81 2.47
CA ILE A 273 -5.31 -8.85 2.68
C ILE A 273 -4.99 -9.02 4.17
N SER A 274 -4.87 -7.92 4.91
CA SER A 274 -4.64 -7.93 6.35
C SER A 274 -5.77 -8.60 7.13
N TRP A 275 -7.01 -8.52 6.63
CA TRP A 275 -8.12 -9.28 7.20
C TRP A 275 -7.91 -10.77 7.02
N LEU A 276 -7.47 -11.26 5.85
CA LEU A 276 -7.15 -12.68 5.66
C LEU A 276 -5.94 -13.12 6.49
N LEU A 277 -4.88 -12.31 6.51
CA LEU A 277 -3.62 -12.64 7.21
C LEU A 277 -3.80 -12.61 8.73
N PHE A 278 -4.22 -11.48 9.29
CA PHE A 278 -4.18 -11.22 10.75
C PHE A 278 -5.53 -10.88 11.38
N GLY A 279 -6.52 -10.48 10.59
CA GLY A 279 -7.91 -10.33 11.05
C GLY A 279 -8.18 -8.90 11.48
N PHE A 280 -7.41 -7.96 10.94
CA PHE A 280 -7.69 -6.55 11.05
C PHE A 280 -8.85 -6.16 10.14
N GLY A 281 -9.60 -5.14 10.53
CA GLY A 281 -10.72 -4.62 9.75
C GLY A 281 -11.84 -5.65 9.54
N GLN A 282 -12.42 -5.64 8.33
CA GLN A 282 -13.56 -6.47 7.95
C GLN A 282 -13.27 -7.23 6.67
N GLU A 283 -13.96 -8.37 6.49
CA GLU A 283 -13.89 -9.14 5.26
C GLU A 283 -14.30 -8.28 4.07
N THR A 284 -13.40 -8.19 3.09
CA THR A 284 -13.66 -7.53 1.82
C THR A 284 -13.21 -8.45 0.69
N ALA A 285 -14.04 -8.57 -0.34
CA ALA A 285 -13.70 -9.36 -1.52
C ALA A 285 -12.49 -8.73 -2.24
N ASP A 286 -11.45 -9.51 -2.42
CA ASP A 286 -10.23 -9.11 -3.10
C ASP A 286 -9.64 -10.29 -3.88
N PRO A 287 -9.26 -10.14 -5.16
CA PRO A 287 -8.67 -11.22 -5.96
C PRO A 287 -7.41 -11.84 -5.35
N ALA A 288 -6.57 -11.05 -4.68
CA ALA A 288 -5.35 -11.54 -4.06
C ALA A 288 -5.66 -12.43 -2.85
N ASN A 289 -6.72 -12.14 -2.10
CA ASN A 289 -7.21 -13.01 -1.02
C ASN A 289 -7.59 -14.40 -1.53
N THR A 290 -8.40 -14.47 -2.60
CA THR A 290 -8.80 -15.75 -3.19
C THR A 290 -7.59 -16.53 -3.67
N LEU A 291 -6.64 -15.86 -4.33
CA LEU A 291 -5.46 -16.53 -4.87
C LEU A 291 -4.51 -16.99 -3.76
N LEU A 292 -4.25 -16.15 -2.75
CA LEU A 292 -3.47 -16.53 -1.57
C LEU A 292 -4.10 -17.73 -0.87
N ALA A 293 -5.43 -17.74 -0.72
CA ALA A 293 -6.16 -18.87 -0.15
C ALA A 293 -6.01 -20.15 -1.00
N LEU A 294 -6.10 -20.07 -2.33
CA LEU A 294 -5.92 -21.22 -3.23
C LEU A 294 -4.50 -21.79 -3.20
N SER A 295 -3.49 -20.94 -3.01
CA SER A 295 -2.06 -21.34 -3.09
C SER A 295 -1.63 -22.36 -2.03
N GLY A 296 -2.38 -22.48 -0.93
CA GLY A 296 -1.98 -23.29 0.23
C GLY A 296 -0.93 -22.63 1.13
N TYR A 297 -0.54 -21.38 0.86
CA TYR A 297 0.31 -20.60 1.75
C TYR A 297 -0.34 -20.43 3.14
N THR A 298 0.49 -20.52 4.17
CA THR A 298 0.14 -20.21 5.56
C THR A 298 1.20 -19.27 6.12
N PRO A 299 0.83 -18.06 6.59
CA PRO A 299 1.80 -17.12 7.13
C PRO A 299 2.42 -17.65 8.43
N PRO A 300 3.74 -17.47 8.65
CA PRO A 300 4.36 -17.86 9.91
C PRO A 300 3.80 -17.03 11.08
N PRO A 301 3.49 -17.63 12.25
CA PRO A 301 2.83 -16.94 13.35
C PRO A 301 3.53 -15.68 13.87
N ILE A 302 4.86 -15.63 13.75
CA ILE A 302 5.68 -14.48 14.14
C ILE A 302 5.24 -13.17 13.46
N LEU A 303 4.71 -13.23 12.23
CA LEU A 303 4.25 -12.04 11.51
C LEU A 303 2.98 -11.44 12.12
N GLU A 304 2.04 -12.28 12.61
CA GLU A 304 0.86 -11.76 13.32
C GLU A 304 1.26 -11.17 14.68
N ARG A 305 2.22 -11.79 15.37
CA ARG A 305 2.75 -11.27 16.64
C ARG A 305 3.35 -9.88 16.47
N ILE A 306 4.22 -9.69 15.47
CA ILE A 306 4.79 -8.38 15.13
C ILE A 306 3.70 -7.38 14.74
N ALA A 307 2.77 -7.78 13.86
CA ALA A 307 1.72 -6.89 13.40
C ALA A 307 0.82 -6.38 14.55
N ARG A 308 0.70 -7.17 15.64
CA ARG A 308 -0.07 -6.85 16.84
C ARG A 308 0.80 -6.43 18.02
N ASP A 309 2.11 -6.26 17.84
CA ASP A 309 3.00 -5.96 18.95
C ASP A 309 2.66 -4.61 19.58
N THR A 310 2.65 -4.60 20.91
CA THR A 310 2.48 -3.40 21.74
C THR A 310 3.64 -3.19 22.71
N THR A 311 4.54 -4.17 22.82
CA THR A 311 5.65 -4.17 23.78
C THR A 311 6.80 -3.29 23.33
N HIS A 312 7.13 -3.29 22.05
CA HIS A 312 8.20 -2.47 21.49
C HIS A 312 7.73 -1.10 21.01
N ARG A 313 6.43 -0.81 21.02
CA ARG A 313 5.90 0.50 20.62
C ARG A 313 6.07 1.55 21.73
N PRO A 314 6.64 2.74 21.43
CA PRO A 314 7.04 3.18 20.10
C PRO A 314 8.43 2.68 19.66
N TYR A 315 8.59 2.43 18.36
CA TYR A 315 9.88 2.13 17.73
C TYR A 315 10.08 2.87 16.41
N VAL A 316 11.29 2.76 15.85
CA VAL A 316 11.63 3.23 14.52
C VAL A 316 11.87 2.03 13.61
N GLU A 317 11.28 2.05 12.43
CA GLU A 317 11.60 1.17 11.31
C GLU A 317 12.34 1.99 10.23
N ARG A 318 13.51 1.51 9.81
CA ARG A 318 14.29 2.13 8.74
C ARG A 318 14.55 1.13 7.63
N GLU A 319 14.27 1.55 6.41
CA GLU A 319 14.39 0.64 5.26
C GLU A 319 15.13 1.32 4.11
N LEU A 320 15.97 0.54 3.43
CA LEU A 320 16.51 0.91 2.14
C LEU A 320 15.65 0.30 1.04
N LYS A 321 15.00 1.17 0.28
CA LYS A 321 14.28 0.83 -0.95
C LYS A 321 15.00 1.41 -2.15
N ARG A 322 14.39 1.30 -3.32
CA ARG A 322 14.88 1.96 -4.53
C ARG A 322 13.74 2.50 -5.38
N THR A 323 14.09 3.36 -6.33
CA THR A 323 13.16 3.78 -7.36
C THR A 323 12.93 2.67 -8.38
N ARG A 324 11.87 2.80 -9.18
CA ARG A 324 11.82 2.12 -10.49
C ARG A 324 13.06 2.46 -11.32
N TRP A 325 13.34 1.62 -12.31
CA TRP A 325 14.42 1.88 -13.26
C TRP A 325 14.21 3.22 -13.97
N ARG A 326 15.24 4.06 -13.93
CA ARG A 326 15.27 5.35 -14.60
C ARG A 326 15.85 5.16 -16.00
N MET A 327 14.98 5.19 -17.00
CA MET A 327 15.30 4.96 -18.41
C MET A 327 16.03 6.15 -19.04
N ARG A 328 15.63 7.37 -18.66
CA ARG A 328 16.25 8.64 -19.06
C ARG A 328 16.36 9.55 -17.84
N ASN A 329 17.09 10.66 -17.97
CA ASN A 329 17.22 11.67 -16.92
C ASN A 329 17.60 11.08 -15.56
N ALA A 330 18.38 9.99 -15.57
CA ALA A 330 18.92 9.43 -14.35
C ALA A 330 19.94 10.43 -13.80
N GLU A 331 19.54 11.14 -12.74
CA GLU A 331 20.33 12.17 -12.08
C GLU A 331 21.73 11.66 -11.68
N PRO A 332 22.73 12.55 -11.48
CA PRO A 332 24.11 12.14 -11.21
C PRO A 332 24.32 11.29 -9.95
N ASP A 333 23.39 11.37 -8.99
CA ASP A 333 23.33 10.58 -7.76
C ASP A 333 22.72 9.18 -7.95
N SER A 334 22.24 8.85 -9.16
CA SER A 334 21.77 7.51 -9.49
C SER A 334 22.86 6.46 -9.42
N ILE A 335 22.50 5.30 -8.88
CA ILE A 335 23.36 4.12 -8.76
C ILE A 335 23.10 3.14 -9.90
N LEU A 336 24.12 2.34 -10.25
CA LEU A 336 24.02 1.25 -11.21
C LEU A 336 23.76 -0.08 -10.51
N ILE A 337 22.76 -0.82 -11.00
CA ILE A 337 22.54 -2.22 -10.65
C ILE A 337 22.50 -2.99 -11.98
N GLY A 338 23.59 -3.73 -12.26
CA GLY A 338 23.83 -4.26 -13.60
C GLY A 338 24.01 -3.12 -14.60
N ASP A 339 23.17 -3.10 -15.63
CA ASP A 339 23.13 -2.08 -16.69
C ASP A 339 22.06 -0.99 -16.46
N LYS A 340 21.29 -1.07 -15.37
CA LYS A 340 20.16 -0.18 -15.09
C LYS A 340 20.49 0.85 -14.02
N ARG A 341 19.88 2.03 -14.14
CA ARG A 341 19.98 3.11 -13.16
C ARG A 341 18.75 3.21 -12.26
N THR A 342 18.98 3.48 -10.98
CA THR A 342 17.94 3.73 -9.97
C THR A 342 18.47 4.71 -8.91
N LEU A 343 17.61 5.22 -8.04
CA LEU A 343 18.05 5.90 -6.81
C LEU A 343 17.73 5.06 -5.58
N PRO A 344 18.58 5.12 -4.54
CA PRO A 344 18.20 4.63 -3.22
C PRO A 344 17.06 5.46 -2.62
N VAL A 345 16.19 4.81 -1.87
CA VAL A 345 15.10 5.44 -1.13
C VAL A 345 15.27 5.11 0.34
N TYR A 346 15.36 6.15 1.17
CA TYR A 346 15.66 6.04 2.59
C TYR A 346 14.38 6.28 3.38
N LYS A 347 13.75 5.19 3.82
CA LYS A 347 12.53 5.27 4.62
C LYS A 347 12.83 5.32 6.11
N TYR A 348 12.05 6.14 6.80
CA TYR A 348 12.04 6.26 8.25
C TYR A 348 10.59 6.31 8.71
N SER A 349 10.19 5.37 9.58
CA SER A 349 8.86 5.32 10.16
C SER A 349 8.94 5.24 11.68
N TYR A 350 8.24 6.15 12.36
CA TYR A 350 8.03 6.12 13.80
C TYR A 350 6.67 5.48 14.07
N VAL A 351 6.69 4.29 14.68
CA VAL A 351 5.52 3.43 14.88
C VAL A 351 5.13 3.45 16.35
N ASP A 352 4.08 4.20 16.67
CA ASP A 352 3.47 4.27 17.99
C ASP A 352 2.27 3.31 18.12
N ARG A 353 1.77 3.14 19.35
CA ARG A 353 0.52 2.42 19.63
C ARG A 353 -0.73 3.09 19.04
N GLU A 354 -0.66 4.39 18.76
CA GLU A 354 -1.78 5.20 18.30
C GLU A 354 -1.62 5.71 16.88
N PHE A 355 -0.41 5.71 16.32
CA PHE A 355 -0.13 6.23 14.99
C PHE A 355 1.15 5.70 14.37
N VAL A 356 1.26 5.86 13.06
CA VAL A 356 2.49 5.73 12.29
C VAL A 356 2.74 7.07 11.60
N LEU A 357 3.88 7.69 11.89
CA LEU A 357 4.40 8.82 11.11
C LEU A 357 5.61 8.30 10.35
N GLY A 358 5.57 8.30 9.02
CA GLY A 358 6.73 7.87 8.23
C GLY A 358 6.93 8.67 6.98
N SER A 359 8.20 8.79 6.58
CA SER A 359 8.67 9.57 5.44
C SER A 359 9.77 8.88 4.66
N SER A 360 9.90 9.26 3.39
CA SER A 360 11.12 9.14 2.60
C SER A 360 11.85 10.49 2.54
N GLN A 361 13.01 10.53 1.88
CA GLN A 361 13.81 11.76 1.77
C GLN A 361 13.20 12.87 0.89
N GLY A 362 12.06 12.62 0.24
CA GLY A 362 11.50 13.51 -0.78
C GLY A 362 12.24 13.42 -2.12
N GLY A 363 11.82 14.24 -3.07
CA GLY A 363 12.32 14.19 -4.43
C GLY A 363 11.40 13.42 -5.38
N LEU A 364 11.84 13.29 -6.63
CA LEU A 364 11.13 12.54 -7.66
C LEU A 364 11.53 11.05 -7.62
N LEU A 365 11.07 10.34 -6.58
CA LEU A 365 11.46 8.94 -6.34
C LEU A 365 10.62 7.96 -7.18
N GLN A 366 9.35 8.27 -7.41
CA GLN A 366 8.43 7.39 -8.12
C GLN A 366 7.51 8.18 -9.06
N PRO A 367 7.17 7.62 -10.22
CA PRO A 367 6.30 8.29 -11.16
C PRO A 367 4.85 8.26 -10.69
N ILE A 368 4.14 9.36 -10.95
CA ILE A 368 2.68 9.50 -10.95
C ILE A 368 2.05 9.44 -9.55
N GLN A 369 2.36 8.43 -8.75
CA GLN A 369 1.54 8.00 -7.61
C GLN A 369 2.26 8.02 -6.25
N GLN A 370 3.40 8.69 -6.16
CA GLN A 370 4.22 8.74 -4.94
C GLN A 370 3.43 9.34 -3.76
N GLN A 371 3.70 8.86 -2.54
CA GLN A 371 3.36 9.53 -1.30
C GLN A 371 4.62 9.64 -0.45
N THR A 372 5.24 10.83 -0.43
CA THR A 372 6.55 11.06 0.19
C THR A 372 6.55 10.79 1.68
N TRP A 373 5.45 11.13 2.37
CA TRP A 373 5.26 10.87 3.79
C TRP A 373 3.78 10.86 4.14
N SER A 374 3.44 10.27 5.29
CA SER A 374 2.10 10.37 5.86
C SER A 374 2.11 10.16 7.37
N LEU A 375 1.12 10.76 8.03
CA LEU A 375 0.67 10.39 9.36
C LEU A 375 -0.63 9.59 9.23
N THR A 376 -0.63 8.37 9.75
CA THR A 376 -1.82 7.52 9.86
C THR A 376 -2.08 7.18 11.32
N TRP A 377 -3.33 7.23 11.78
CA TRP A 377 -3.67 7.00 13.21
C TRP A 377 -4.77 5.94 13.41
N ARG A 378 -4.76 5.33 14.60
CA ARG A 378 -5.82 4.44 15.07
C ARG A 378 -7.17 5.15 15.12
N THR A 379 -8.23 4.48 14.67
CA THR A 379 -9.58 5.04 14.65
C THR A 379 -10.63 3.97 14.86
N ASP A 380 -11.70 4.32 15.58
CA ASP A 380 -12.88 3.46 15.75
C ASP A 380 -13.89 3.60 14.60
N LYS A 381 -13.62 4.51 13.64
CA LYS A 381 -14.46 4.66 12.46
C LYS A 381 -14.37 3.41 11.58
N PRO A 382 -15.44 3.04 10.86
CA PRO A 382 -15.39 1.93 9.91
C PRO A 382 -14.25 2.08 8.90
N THR A 383 -13.46 1.02 8.70
CA THR A 383 -12.29 1.01 7.81
C THR A 383 -12.59 1.60 6.42
N ALA A 384 -13.74 1.27 5.84
CA ALA A 384 -14.12 1.72 4.51
C ALA A 384 -14.34 3.25 4.36
N THR A 385 -14.60 3.97 5.45
CA THR A 385 -14.92 5.41 5.43
C THR A 385 -13.96 6.27 6.25
N ALA A 386 -13.12 5.65 7.08
CA ALA A 386 -12.07 6.32 7.85
C ALA A 386 -11.13 7.11 6.91
N ALA A 387 -10.94 8.38 7.24
CA ALA A 387 -10.01 9.29 6.60
C ALA A 387 -8.88 9.64 7.59
N ASN A 388 -8.26 8.61 8.17
CA ASN A 388 -7.24 8.71 9.21
C ASN A 388 -5.84 9.00 8.64
N THR A 389 -5.72 10.09 7.87
CA THR A 389 -4.50 10.48 7.16
C THR A 389 -4.22 11.98 7.25
N PHE A 390 -2.95 12.36 7.33
CA PHE A 390 -2.47 13.74 7.26
C PHE A 390 -1.11 13.76 6.56
N PHE A 391 -0.94 14.60 5.55
CA PHE A 391 0.29 14.70 4.77
C PHE A 391 0.36 16.03 4.03
N ALA A 392 1.49 16.32 3.40
CA ALA A 392 1.65 17.42 2.48
C ALA A 392 2.40 16.97 1.22
N VAL A 393 2.21 17.71 0.14
CA VAL A 393 2.72 17.35 -1.18
C VAL A 393 2.89 18.59 -2.05
N GLN A 394 3.85 18.55 -2.98
CA GLN A 394 3.87 19.44 -4.14
C GLN A 394 3.30 18.69 -5.35
N PRO A 395 2.14 19.09 -5.88
CA PRO A 395 1.58 18.52 -7.11
C PRO A 395 2.56 18.70 -8.26
N TYR A 396 2.97 17.62 -8.91
CA TYR A 396 3.96 17.66 -9.99
C TYR A 396 3.47 16.84 -11.17
N SER A 397 3.57 17.43 -12.36
CA SER A 397 3.46 16.73 -13.63
C SER A 397 4.49 17.33 -14.57
N SER A 398 5.21 16.49 -15.30
CA SER A 398 6.16 16.98 -16.29
C SER A 398 6.54 15.89 -17.29
N PRO A 399 6.95 16.29 -18.49
CA PRO A 399 7.60 15.36 -19.40
C PRO A 399 8.96 14.87 -18.85
N LEU A 400 9.61 15.60 -17.94
CA LEU A 400 10.83 15.14 -17.25
C LEU A 400 10.58 13.86 -16.46
N GLU A 401 9.56 13.86 -15.60
CA GLU A 401 9.12 12.67 -14.86
C GLU A 401 8.66 11.57 -15.81
N GLY A 402 7.79 11.91 -16.77
CA GLY A 402 7.27 10.92 -17.71
C GLY A 402 8.39 10.20 -18.47
N THR A 403 9.34 10.95 -19.03
CA THR A 403 10.45 10.37 -19.79
C THR A 403 11.46 9.61 -18.93
N MET A 404 11.54 9.94 -17.63
CA MET A 404 12.40 9.24 -16.67
C MET A 404 11.99 7.77 -16.50
N PHE A 405 10.70 7.46 -16.48
CA PHE A 405 10.20 6.11 -16.13
C PHE A 405 9.45 5.39 -17.25
N PHE A 406 9.10 6.08 -18.33
CA PHE A 406 8.32 5.55 -19.45
C PHE A 406 9.02 5.76 -20.79
N GLY A 407 8.69 4.90 -21.76
CA GLY A 407 9.24 4.96 -23.12
C GLY A 407 8.61 6.03 -24.03
N GLY A 408 7.57 6.73 -23.60
CA GLY A 408 6.89 7.76 -24.40
C GLY A 408 7.75 9.01 -24.63
N ASP A 409 7.54 9.73 -25.73
CA ASP A 409 8.34 10.91 -26.07
C ASP A 409 8.02 12.13 -25.20
N TRP A 410 8.99 13.04 -25.07
CA TRP A 410 8.89 14.24 -24.23
C TRP A 410 7.58 15.02 -24.50
N ASP A 411 7.23 15.20 -25.77
CA ASP A 411 6.06 16.01 -26.16
C ASP A 411 4.71 15.31 -25.91
N THR A 412 4.70 13.99 -25.72
CA THR A 412 3.45 13.21 -25.64
C THR A 412 3.25 12.49 -24.31
N VAL A 413 4.32 12.24 -23.55
CA VAL A 413 4.29 11.38 -22.36
C VAL A 413 3.36 11.92 -21.27
N THR A 414 3.32 13.23 -21.06
CA THR A 414 2.44 13.86 -20.07
C THR A 414 0.97 13.59 -20.39
N ASP A 415 0.58 13.77 -21.65
CA ASP A 415 -0.78 13.53 -22.13
C ASP A 415 -1.14 12.04 -22.08
N LEU A 416 -0.22 11.15 -22.44
CA LEU A 416 -0.41 9.71 -22.35
C LEU A 416 -0.68 9.27 -20.90
N ILE A 417 0.08 9.81 -19.96
CA ILE A 417 -0.11 9.54 -18.54
C ILE A 417 -1.46 10.12 -18.09
N ALA A 418 -1.77 11.38 -18.39
CA ALA A 418 -3.04 12.02 -18.01
C ALA A 418 -4.28 11.32 -18.60
N ARG A 419 -4.14 10.67 -19.76
CA ARG A 419 -5.19 9.81 -20.34
C ARG A 419 -5.46 8.57 -19.48
N SER A 420 -4.42 7.96 -18.91
CA SER A 420 -4.53 6.79 -18.02
C SER A 420 -4.89 7.17 -16.57
N LYS A 421 -4.35 8.30 -16.09
CA LYS A 421 -4.42 8.77 -14.70
C LYS A 421 -4.91 10.21 -14.72
N ALA A 422 -6.23 10.40 -14.63
CA ALA A 422 -6.84 11.72 -14.86
C ALA A 422 -6.35 12.80 -13.90
N ASP A 423 -5.97 12.40 -12.68
CA ASP A 423 -5.41 13.25 -11.61
C ASP A 423 -3.94 13.65 -11.83
N TYR A 424 -3.24 13.01 -12.77
CA TYR A 424 -1.80 13.22 -12.95
C TYR A 424 -1.44 14.67 -13.27
N ASP A 425 -2.22 15.33 -14.11
CA ASP A 425 -1.96 16.69 -14.58
C ASP A 425 -2.97 17.69 -13.98
N SER A 426 -3.08 17.70 -12.65
CA SER A 426 -3.98 18.58 -11.92
C SER A 426 -3.26 19.34 -10.80
N PRO A 427 -3.58 20.63 -10.57
CA PRO A 427 -3.04 21.37 -9.44
C PRO A 427 -3.53 20.85 -8.07
N ASP A 428 -4.60 20.06 -7.98
CA ASP A 428 -5.03 19.41 -6.73
C ASP A 428 -4.65 17.92 -6.62
N LYS A 429 -3.69 17.46 -7.44
CA LYS A 429 -3.13 16.10 -7.35
C LYS A 429 -2.59 15.83 -5.94
N LEU A 430 -3.05 14.75 -5.33
CA LEU A 430 -2.64 14.30 -4.00
C LEU A 430 -1.48 13.28 -4.01
N PRO A 431 -1.51 12.23 -4.86
CA PRO A 431 -0.37 11.32 -4.94
C PRO A 431 0.69 11.93 -5.85
N SER A 432 1.76 12.52 -5.31
CA SER A 432 2.80 13.17 -6.10
C SER A 432 4.15 13.16 -5.38
N GLY A 433 5.22 13.26 -6.17
CA GLY A 433 6.59 13.53 -5.74
C GLY A 433 7.18 14.61 -6.67
N SER A 434 8.09 15.43 -6.15
CA SER A 434 8.61 16.58 -6.88
C SER A 434 10.14 16.61 -6.84
N PRO A 435 10.83 16.99 -7.93
CA PRO A 435 12.28 17.24 -7.88
C PRO A 435 12.64 18.45 -7.00
N PHE A 436 11.64 19.20 -6.54
CA PHE A 436 11.81 20.41 -5.72
C PHE A 436 11.48 20.17 -4.24
N GLU A 437 11.38 18.93 -3.80
CA GLU A 437 10.97 18.53 -2.46
C GLU A 437 12.13 17.85 -1.72
N GLN A 438 12.34 18.23 -0.45
CA GLN A 438 13.17 17.49 0.50
C GLN A 438 12.40 17.32 1.80
N VAL A 439 12.29 16.07 2.26
CA VAL A 439 11.59 15.72 3.50
C VAL A 439 12.53 14.93 4.39
N PHE A 440 12.49 15.20 5.69
CA PHE A 440 13.16 14.35 6.66
C PHE A 440 12.42 14.38 7.99
N GLN A 441 12.58 13.30 8.74
CA GLN A 441 11.89 13.05 9.98
C GLN A 441 12.89 12.60 11.04
N HIS A 442 12.62 12.93 12.30
CA HIS A 442 13.20 12.26 13.44
C HIS A 442 12.16 12.15 14.55
N GLY A 443 11.98 10.94 15.08
CA GLY A 443 10.92 10.65 16.05
C GLY A 443 9.55 11.11 15.54
N THR A 444 8.93 12.00 16.31
CA THR A 444 7.60 12.57 16.06
C THR A 444 7.62 13.95 15.38
N ALA A 445 8.78 14.40 14.89
CA ALA A 445 8.93 15.65 14.18
C ALA A 445 9.36 15.44 12.72
N LEU A 446 8.78 16.20 11.81
CA LEU A 446 9.06 16.15 10.37
C LEU A 446 9.23 17.56 9.81
N ILE A 447 10.18 17.73 8.89
CA ILE A 447 10.42 18.96 8.15
C ILE A 447 10.31 18.66 6.65
N GLY A 448 9.51 19.46 5.95
CA GLY A 448 9.48 19.50 4.48
C GLY A 448 9.98 20.84 3.98
N LEU A 449 10.90 20.84 3.01
CA LEU A 449 11.48 22.04 2.40
C LEU A 449 11.33 21.98 0.88
N TYR A 450 11.02 23.11 0.28
CA TYR A 450 10.76 23.22 -1.14
C TYR A 450 11.43 24.45 -1.75
N ASP A 451 11.94 24.28 -2.97
CA ASP A 451 12.52 25.36 -3.78
C ASP A 451 11.98 25.28 -5.21
N LEU A 452 10.79 25.86 -5.40
CA LEU A 452 10.08 25.79 -6.67
C LEU A 452 10.65 26.83 -7.65
N PRO A 453 11.00 26.44 -8.88
CA PRO A 453 11.47 27.40 -9.88
C PRO A 453 10.33 28.32 -10.34
N LYS A 454 10.71 29.51 -10.81
CA LYS A 454 9.76 30.40 -11.50
C LYS A 454 9.20 29.69 -12.74
N GLY A 455 7.88 29.77 -12.91
CA GLY A 455 7.18 29.11 -14.02
C GLY A 455 6.97 27.61 -13.82
N ASN A 456 7.22 27.06 -12.62
CA ASN A 456 6.77 25.70 -12.30
C ASN A 456 5.27 25.56 -12.57
N ARG A 457 4.86 24.43 -13.16
CA ARG A 457 3.49 24.21 -13.66
C ARG A 457 2.44 24.35 -12.56
N PHE A 458 2.74 23.83 -11.37
CA PHE A 458 1.91 23.90 -10.18
C PHE A 458 2.73 24.52 -9.03
N PRO A 459 2.85 25.85 -8.97
CA PRO A 459 3.81 26.54 -8.10
C PRO A 459 3.30 26.65 -6.65
N HIS A 460 2.85 25.55 -6.06
CA HIS A 460 2.27 25.52 -4.72
C HIS A 460 2.52 24.21 -3.99
N ILE A 461 2.46 24.27 -2.65
CA ILE A 461 2.41 23.11 -1.76
C ILE A 461 0.99 22.97 -1.24
N THR A 462 0.52 21.73 -1.17
CA THR A 462 -0.77 21.34 -0.63
C THR A 462 -0.57 20.53 0.64
N THR A 463 -1.05 21.01 1.78
CA THR A 463 -1.16 20.20 3.01
C THR A 463 -2.59 19.70 3.15
N PHE A 464 -2.77 18.39 3.19
CA PHE A 464 -4.08 17.75 3.26
C PHE A 464 -4.53 17.57 4.71
N PHE A 465 -5.67 18.17 5.04
CA PHE A 465 -6.36 18.03 6.32
C PHE A 465 -7.62 17.19 6.10
N SER A 466 -7.59 15.94 6.55
CA SER A 466 -8.71 15.03 6.35
C SER A 466 -9.98 15.49 7.07
N ARG A 467 -11.14 15.05 6.58
CA ARG A 467 -12.44 15.28 7.23
C ARG A 467 -12.55 14.71 8.65
N ASP A 468 -11.65 13.82 9.03
CA ASP A 468 -11.65 13.16 10.34
C ASP A 468 -10.87 13.96 11.39
N LEU A 469 -10.18 15.02 10.98
CA LEU A 469 -9.51 15.94 11.88
C LEU A 469 -10.52 16.87 12.57
N VAL A 470 -10.31 17.04 13.86
CA VAL A 470 -11.10 17.93 14.72
C VAL A 470 -10.23 19.02 15.33
N ASN A 471 -10.87 20.03 15.94
CA ASN A 471 -10.21 21.13 16.64
C ASN A 471 -9.18 21.90 15.79
N THR A 472 -9.33 21.90 14.46
CA THR A 472 -8.41 22.59 13.55
C THR A 472 -8.46 24.09 13.78
N THR A 473 -7.38 24.66 14.31
CA THR A 473 -7.30 26.06 14.71
C THR A 473 -5.99 26.68 14.23
N GLU A 474 -6.08 27.78 13.49
CA GLU A 474 -4.93 28.66 13.22
C GLU A 474 -4.66 29.51 14.46
N ASP A 475 -3.52 29.27 15.10
CA ASP A 475 -3.12 29.96 16.32
C ASP A 475 -2.35 31.25 16.02
N ALA A 476 -2.36 32.22 16.93
CA ALA A 476 -1.61 33.46 16.78
C ALA A 476 -0.08 33.28 16.74
N SER A 477 0.44 32.17 17.29
CA SER A 477 1.84 31.77 17.08
C SER A 477 2.15 31.39 15.63
N GLY A 478 1.10 31.17 14.82
CA GLY A 478 1.06 30.68 13.45
C GLY A 478 1.29 29.18 13.30
N TRP A 479 1.16 28.42 14.38
CA TRP A 479 0.91 26.98 14.30
C TRP A 479 -0.55 26.74 13.92
N ILE A 480 -0.81 25.71 13.13
CA ILE A 480 -2.14 25.15 12.91
C ILE A 480 -2.23 23.89 13.75
N PHE A 481 -3.05 23.92 14.79
CA PHE A 481 -3.26 22.78 15.67
C PHE A 481 -4.48 22.00 15.24
N THR A 482 -4.41 20.68 15.31
CA THR A 482 -5.57 19.81 15.05
C THR A 482 -5.39 18.46 15.75
N GLN A 483 -6.41 17.62 15.72
CA GLN A 483 -6.41 16.31 16.35
C GLN A 483 -7.04 15.27 15.41
N GLY A 484 -6.36 14.15 15.23
CA GLY A 484 -6.88 12.98 14.52
C GLY A 484 -7.00 11.79 15.47
N GLY A 485 -8.22 11.38 15.81
CA GLY A 485 -8.44 10.31 16.79
C GLY A 485 -7.68 10.57 18.10
N PRO A 486 -6.85 9.64 18.57
CA PRO A 486 -6.04 9.81 19.79
C PRO A 486 -4.72 10.58 19.54
N VAL A 487 -4.56 11.32 18.44
CA VAL A 487 -3.27 11.97 18.09
C VAL A 487 -3.43 13.47 17.99
N TYR A 488 -2.54 14.20 18.67
CA TYR A 488 -2.40 15.65 18.53
C TYR A 488 -1.37 16.01 17.46
N ILE A 489 -1.71 16.98 16.63
CA ILE A 489 -0.94 17.40 15.47
C ILE A 489 -0.76 18.91 15.52
N ALA A 490 0.49 19.36 15.34
CA ALA A 490 0.83 20.75 15.12
C ALA A 490 1.55 20.89 13.79
N TYR A 491 1.03 21.74 12.90
CA TYR A 491 1.58 22.04 11.59
C TYR A 491 2.00 23.51 11.53
N ARG A 492 3.25 23.79 11.21
CA ARG A 492 3.79 25.14 11.06
C ARG A 492 4.14 25.38 9.59
N PRO A 493 3.29 26.08 8.83
CA PRO A 493 3.69 26.56 7.51
C PRO A 493 4.78 27.63 7.66
N LEU A 494 5.78 27.61 6.77
CA LEU A 494 6.84 28.63 6.72
C LEU A 494 6.45 29.84 5.85
N ALA A 495 5.42 29.69 5.03
CA ALA A 495 4.81 30.75 4.22
C ALA A 495 3.28 30.69 4.33
N PRO A 496 2.58 31.82 4.20
CA PRO A 496 1.12 31.84 4.27
C PRO A 496 0.48 31.00 3.16
N GLY A 497 -0.71 30.50 3.43
CA GLY A 497 -1.53 29.76 2.48
C GLY A 497 -3.01 30.04 2.67
N VAL A 498 -3.82 29.42 1.82
CA VAL A 498 -5.27 29.55 1.79
C VAL A 498 -5.94 28.20 1.94
N TRP A 499 -7.04 28.15 2.67
CA TRP A 499 -7.86 26.95 2.77
C TRP A 499 -8.67 26.74 1.49
N LYS A 500 -8.61 25.53 0.95
CA LYS A 500 -9.39 25.09 -0.20
C LYS A 500 -10.06 23.73 0.08
N PRO A 501 -11.19 23.39 -0.54
CA PRO A 501 -11.70 22.01 -0.56
C PRO A 501 -10.67 21.06 -1.17
N ASN A 502 -10.58 19.80 -0.74
CA ASN A 502 -9.57 18.87 -1.29
C ASN A 502 -9.69 18.54 -2.78
N ASP A 503 -10.84 18.84 -3.40
CA ASP A 503 -11.10 18.71 -4.83
C ASP A 503 -11.50 20.08 -5.41
N TRP A 504 -10.65 21.09 -5.24
CA TRP A 504 -10.96 22.46 -5.65
C TRP A 504 -11.01 22.64 -7.18
N THR A 505 -10.49 21.68 -7.96
CA THR A 505 -10.67 21.65 -9.43
C THR A 505 -11.94 20.92 -9.87
N GLN A 506 -12.63 20.25 -8.92
CA GLN A 506 -13.78 19.37 -9.17
C GLN A 506 -13.46 18.15 -10.05
N LEU A 507 -12.18 17.79 -10.18
CA LEU A 507 -11.74 16.67 -11.00
C LEU A 507 -12.20 15.33 -10.42
N LEU A 508 -12.13 15.19 -9.10
CA LEU A 508 -12.51 13.94 -8.43
C LEU A 508 -14.04 13.81 -8.34
N ALA A 509 -14.76 14.90 -8.02
CA ALA A 509 -16.21 14.87 -7.85
C ALA A 509 -16.98 14.74 -9.17
N LYS A 510 -16.45 15.23 -10.30
CA LYS A 510 -17.13 15.15 -11.61
C LYS A 510 -17.06 13.77 -12.27
N ASP A 511 -16.37 12.81 -11.67
CA ASP A 511 -16.18 11.46 -12.18
C ASP A 511 -15.78 11.44 -13.67
N VAL A 512 -14.81 12.30 -14.04
CA VAL A 512 -14.43 12.58 -15.44
C VAL A 512 -13.98 11.33 -16.21
N LYS A 513 -13.73 10.20 -15.53
CA LYS A 513 -13.42 8.88 -16.13
C LYS A 513 -13.98 7.67 -15.36
N GLY A 514 -15.12 7.79 -14.68
CA GLY A 514 -15.89 6.66 -14.12
C GLY A 514 -15.30 5.90 -12.92
N PHE A 515 -13.97 5.83 -12.78
CA PHE A 515 -13.30 5.00 -11.76
C PHE A 515 -12.65 5.82 -10.64
N ILE A 516 -12.09 6.99 -10.97
CA ILE A 516 -11.38 7.83 -9.98
C ILE A 516 -12.38 8.55 -9.08
N GLY A 517 -13.50 9.05 -9.62
CA GLY A 517 -14.50 9.82 -8.89
C GLY A 517 -15.66 9.00 -8.34
N ALA A 518 -15.75 7.71 -8.70
CA ALA A 518 -16.82 6.83 -8.28
C ALA A 518 -17.04 6.90 -6.75
N GLY A 519 -18.25 7.31 -6.35
CA GLY A 519 -18.63 7.43 -4.95
C GLY A 519 -17.80 8.44 -4.14
N PHE A 520 -17.27 9.49 -4.77
CA PHE A 520 -16.48 10.55 -4.11
C PHE A 520 -17.16 11.10 -2.85
N ASP A 521 -18.48 11.28 -2.85
CA ASP A 521 -19.24 11.73 -1.68
C ASP A 521 -19.04 10.85 -0.44
N LYS A 522 -18.76 9.55 -0.65
CA LYS A 522 -18.58 8.56 0.44
C LYS A 522 -17.15 8.52 0.98
N TRP A 523 -16.15 8.67 0.11
CA TRP A 523 -14.76 8.47 0.48
C TRP A 523 -13.95 9.77 0.53
N GLY A 524 -14.29 10.79 -0.26
CA GLY A 524 -13.45 11.96 -0.52
C GLY A 524 -13.97 13.30 0.01
N ALA A 525 -15.29 13.46 0.12
CA ALA A 525 -15.91 14.73 0.52
C ALA A 525 -15.57 15.15 1.97
N GLY A 526 -15.61 16.46 2.24
CA GLY A 526 -15.47 17.07 3.56
C GLY A 526 -14.03 17.34 4.01
N SER A 527 -13.03 16.86 3.27
CA SER A 527 -11.62 17.17 3.57
C SER A 527 -11.23 18.54 3.02
N ARG A 528 -10.20 19.15 3.60
CA ARG A 528 -9.71 20.47 3.20
C ARG A 528 -8.21 20.42 2.98
N CYS A 529 -7.69 21.41 2.28
CA CYS A 529 -6.28 21.58 2.05
C CYS A 529 -5.84 22.99 2.40
N TYR A 530 -4.66 23.12 3.01
CA TYR A 530 -3.98 24.39 3.17
C TYR A 530 -2.96 24.53 2.03
N VAL A 531 -3.15 25.54 1.18
CA VAL A 531 -2.41 25.69 -0.09
C VAL A 531 -1.56 26.94 -0.05
N SER A 532 -0.25 26.80 -0.20
CA SER A 532 0.70 27.92 -0.19
C SER A 532 1.43 28.03 -1.52
N ASP A 533 1.32 29.19 -2.17
CA ASP A 533 1.88 29.48 -3.50
C ASP A 533 3.29 30.10 -3.44
N ALA A 534 3.93 30.12 -2.26
CA ALA A 534 5.28 30.61 -2.12
C ALA A 534 6.29 29.63 -2.76
N GLN A 535 7.23 30.17 -3.54
CA GLN A 535 8.22 29.38 -4.28
C GLN A 535 9.27 28.74 -3.37
N GLN A 536 9.86 29.54 -2.48
CA GLN A 536 10.72 29.04 -1.41
C GLN A 536 9.87 28.88 -0.16
N ASN A 537 9.72 27.64 0.28
CA ASN A 537 8.66 27.28 1.21
C ASN A 537 9.01 26.00 1.97
N GLY A 538 8.16 25.65 2.91
CA GLY A 538 8.28 24.43 3.69
C GLY A 538 7.31 24.44 4.85
N TYR A 539 7.49 23.44 5.71
CA TYR A 539 6.69 23.29 6.92
C TYR A 539 7.42 22.45 7.96
N VAL A 540 6.95 22.57 9.20
CA VAL A 540 7.29 21.67 10.30
C VAL A 540 6.02 20.98 10.78
N VAL A 541 6.11 19.69 11.06
CA VAL A 541 5.07 18.89 11.71
C VAL A 541 5.61 18.37 13.02
N GLN A 542 4.83 18.51 14.08
CA GLN A 542 5.06 17.86 15.37
C GLN A 542 3.81 17.08 15.74
N VAL A 543 3.96 15.78 16.01
CA VAL A 543 2.88 14.91 16.46
C VAL A 543 3.14 14.43 17.88
N ALA A 544 2.08 14.06 18.59
CA ALA A 544 2.16 13.35 19.86
C ALA A 544 0.88 12.55 20.10
N PRO A 545 0.98 11.39 20.79
CA PRO A 545 -0.21 10.70 21.25
C PRO A 545 -0.89 11.53 22.35
N ALA A 546 -2.21 11.55 22.35
CA ALA A 546 -2.99 12.35 23.28
C ALA A 546 -2.76 11.94 24.74
N ARG A 547 -2.42 10.66 24.97
CA ARG A 547 -2.10 10.12 26.30
C ARG A 547 -0.89 10.76 26.99
N ASP A 548 -0.01 11.40 26.22
CA ASP A 548 1.20 12.04 26.77
C ASP A 548 0.92 13.45 27.33
N PHE A 549 -0.30 13.97 27.14
CA PHE A 549 -0.68 15.31 27.54
C PHE A 549 -1.97 15.30 28.35
N ALA A 550 -2.04 16.14 29.39
CA ALA A 550 -3.26 16.28 30.20
C ALA A 550 -4.46 16.80 29.38
N SER A 551 -4.20 17.53 28.29
CA SER A 551 -5.23 18.03 27.37
C SER A 551 -4.62 18.50 26.05
N PHE A 552 -5.47 18.73 25.05
CA PHE A 552 -5.07 19.38 23.80
C PHE A 552 -4.47 20.78 24.03
N ALA A 553 -5.00 21.55 24.99
CA ALA A 553 -4.46 22.86 25.34
C ALA A 553 -3.05 22.77 25.95
N ALA A 554 -2.76 21.72 26.73
CA ALA A 554 -1.43 21.46 27.27
C ALA A 554 -0.43 21.14 26.14
N PHE A 555 -0.84 20.33 25.16
CA PHE A 555 -0.05 20.08 23.96
C PHE A 555 0.23 21.37 23.18
N GLN A 556 -0.79 22.20 22.93
CA GLN A 556 -0.62 23.48 22.26
C GLN A 556 0.35 24.39 23.02
N SER A 557 0.25 24.46 24.36
CA SER A 557 1.17 25.24 25.18
C SER A 557 2.61 24.74 25.08
N ALA A 558 2.81 23.42 25.10
CA ALA A 558 4.14 22.81 24.96
C ALA A 558 4.76 23.12 23.60
N VAL A 559 4.00 22.93 22.51
CA VAL A 559 4.48 23.21 21.15
C VAL A 559 4.79 24.69 20.92
N ARG A 560 3.97 25.61 21.46
CA ARG A 560 4.25 27.07 21.36
C ARG A 560 5.58 27.46 22.02
N ALA A 561 6.00 26.73 23.05
CA ALA A 561 7.25 26.99 23.76
C ALA A 561 8.48 26.44 23.02
N LEU A 562 8.31 25.59 21.99
CA LEU A 562 9.41 24.99 21.26
C LEU A 562 10.16 26.01 20.40
N PRO A 563 11.49 26.08 20.49
CA PRO A 563 12.30 26.90 19.61
C PRO A 563 12.14 26.53 18.13
N ILE A 564 11.78 27.51 17.31
CA ILE A 564 11.79 27.40 15.86
C ILE A 564 12.37 28.66 15.22
N LYS A 565 13.29 28.49 14.29
CA LYS A 565 13.85 29.55 13.45
C LYS A 565 13.84 29.09 12.00
N PHE A 566 13.36 29.94 11.09
CA PHE A 566 13.34 29.60 9.68
C PHE A 566 13.54 30.83 8.78
N SER A 567 13.91 30.57 7.53
CA SER A 567 13.98 31.56 6.46
C SER A 567 13.40 30.95 5.18
N THR A 568 12.57 31.73 4.49
CA THR A 568 12.10 31.46 3.12
C THR A 568 12.72 32.44 2.11
N THR A 569 13.67 33.27 2.55
CA THR A 569 14.44 34.15 1.65
C THR A 569 15.64 33.39 1.10
N GLY A 570 15.74 33.24 -0.22
CA GLY A 570 16.71 32.32 -0.82
C GLY A 570 16.33 30.87 -0.51
N LYS A 571 17.29 29.97 -0.34
CA LYS A 571 16.99 28.56 -0.03
C LYS A 571 16.23 28.45 1.30
N ALA A 572 15.12 27.71 1.29
CA ALA A 572 14.34 27.45 2.50
C ALA A 572 15.21 26.74 3.56
N GLU A 573 15.14 27.21 4.80
CA GLU A 573 15.95 26.73 5.91
C GLU A 573 15.15 26.76 7.20
N VAL A 574 15.27 25.72 8.03
CA VAL A 574 14.57 25.58 9.31
C VAL A 574 15.50 24.94 10.34
N THR A 575 15.45 25.47 11.56
CA THR A 575 15.93 24.81 12.78
C THR A 575 14.77 24.71 13.75
N PHE A 576 14.45 23.50 14.18
CA PHE A 576 13.31 23.20 15.07
C PHE A 576 13.75 22.28 16.19
N THR A 577 13.37 22.59 17.43
CA THR A 577 13.53 21.69 18.57
C THR A 577 12.23 20.95 18.80
N ALA A 578 12.24 19.62 18.66
CA ALA A 578 11.07 18.76 18.84
C ALA A 578 10.69 18.59 20.32
N LEU A 579 9.52 18.00 20.58
CA LEU A 579 9.01 17.75 21.95
C LEU A 579 9.94 16.91 22.83
N ASP A 580 10.77 16.05 22.23
CA ASP A 580 11.76 15.22 22.92
C ASP A 580 13.09 15.97 23.19
N GLY A 581 13.19 17.24 22.78
CA GLY A 581 14.39 18.05 22.87
C GLY A 581 15.37 17.90 21.71
N THR A 582 15.08 17.02 20.74
CA THR A 582 15.94 16.82 19.56
C THR A 582 15.90 18.05 18.65
N VAL A 583 17.07 18.52 18.22
CA VAL A 583 17.19 19.65 17.30
C VAL A 583 17.32 19.14 15.87
N LEU A 584 16.31 19.40 15.05
CA LEU A 584 16.29 19.13 13.62
C LEU A 584 16.70 20.40 12.87
N HIS A 585 17.65 20.28 11.95
CA HIS A 585 18.04 21.38 11.07
C HIS A 585 18.11 20.91 9.62
N GLY A 586 17.45 21.66 8.74
CA GLY A 586 17.43 21.42 7.31
C GLY A 586 17.56 22.71 6.53
N ARG A 587 18.33 22.65 5.44
CA ARG A 587 18.44 23.70 4.42
C ARG A 587 18.32 23.05 3.06
N TYR A 588 17.43 23.57 2.22
CA TYR A 588 17.19 22.98 0.90
C TYR A 588 18.50 22.83 0.10
N GLY A 589 18.74 21.64 -0.43
CA GLY A 589 19.94 21.27 -1.19
C GLY A 589 21.14 20.84 -0.33
N SER A 590 20.99 20.76 1.00
CA SER A 590 22.01 20.26 1.93
C SER A 590 21.53 19.02 2.65
N THR A 591 22.45 18.16 3.11
CA THR A 591 22.10 17.03 3.98
C THR A 591 21.56 17.54 5.32
N PRO A 592 20.36 17.12 5.76
CA PRO A 592 19.82 17.53 7.04
C PRO A 592 20.66 17.03 8.21
N THR A 593 20.51 17.67 9.36
CA THR A 593 21.21 17.29 10.60
C THR A 593 20.24 17.08 11.76
N ILE A 594 20.58 16.14 12.63
CA ILE A 594 19.90 15.83 13.88
C ILE A 594 20.91 16.05 15.00
N ASN A 595 20.61 16.95 15.94
CA ASN A 595 21.54 17.39 16.99
C ASN A 595 22.91 17.81 16.44
N GLY A 596 22.92 18.50 15.28
CA GLY A 596 24.13 18.95 14.59
C GLY A 596 24.91 17.87 13.83
N LYS A 597 24.48 16.60 13.87
CA LYS A 597 25.08 15.51 13.11
C LYS A 597 24.31 15.27 11.80
N ALA A 598 25.00 15.27 10.67
CA ALA A 598 24.40 14.95 9.37
C ALA A 598 23.82 13.54 9.34
N ILE A 599 22.69 13.37 8.64
CA ILE A 599 22.09 12.05 8.39
C ILE A 599 23.05 11.21 7.54
N ASP A 600 23.31 9.98 7.97
CA ASP A 600 24.21 9.05 7.29
C ASP A 600 23.44 8.16 6.28
N TYR A 601 23.13 8.75 5.12
CA TYR A 601 22.50 8.02 4.02
C TYR A 601 23.43 6.97 3.38
N ALA A 602 24.75 7.09 3.55
CA ALA A 602 25.71 6.17 2.96
C ALA A 602 25.69 4.80 3.63
N HIS A 603 25.35 4.74 4.92
CA HIS A 603 25.28 3.50 5.71
C HIS A 603 23.84 3.17 6.15
N TRP A 604 22.84 3.52 5.34
CA TRP A 604 21.45 3.19 5.62
C TRP A 604 21.23 1.67 5.59
N PRO A 605 20.55 1.09 6.60
CA PRO A 605 20.29 -0.35 6.66
C PRO A 605 19.25 -0.77 5.61
N LEU A 606 19.26 -2.06 5.25
CA LEU A 606 18.19 -2.64 4.43
C LEU A 606 16.88 -2.70 5.23
N PHE A 607 16.97 -3.16 6.48
CA PHE A 607 15.94 -3.10 7.52
C PHE A 607 16.61 -2.82 8.86
N ASP A 608 15.95 -2.03 9.70
CA ASP A 608 16.41 -1.79 11.06
C ASP A 608 15.27 -1.35 11.96
N SER A 609 14.90 -2.25 12.85
CA SER A 609 13.92 -2.07 13.92
C SER A 609 14.17 -3.08 15.04
N PRO A 610 13.36 -3.09 16.11
CA PRO A 610 13.44 -4.14 17.12
C PRO A 610 13.23 -5.56 16.57
N PHE A 611 12.58 -5.72 15.41
CA PHE A 611 12.21 -7.03 14.86
C PHE A 611 13.20 -7.56 13.81
N ALA A 612 13.88 -6.69 13.06
CA ALA A 612 14.91 -7.12 12.11
C ALA A 612 16.05 -6.11 11.99
N HIS A 613 17.24 -6.63 11.69
CA HIS A 613 18.41 -5.81 11.37
C HIS A 613 19.19 -6.42 10.22
N GLU A 614 19.19 -5.75 9.08
CA GLU A 614 19.81 -6.23 7.85
C GLU A 614 20.56 -5.12 7.11
N LYS A 615 21.67 -5.51 6.48
CA LYS A 615 22.48 -4.62 5.66
C LYS A 615 22.17 -4.81 4.18
N PRO A 616 22.37 -3.78 3.33
CA PRO A 616 22.34 -3.96 1.89
C PRO A 616 23.25 -5.13 1.46
N ASP A 617 22.86 -5.84 0.42
CA ASP A 617 23.55 -7.04 -0.12
C ASP A 617 23.59 -8.26 0.82
N SER A 618 22.89 -8.25 1.96
CA SER A 618 22.85 -9.41 2.86
C SER A 618 22.14 -10.61 2.21
N ALA A 619 21.10 -10.36 1.38
CA ALA A 619 20.19 -11.36 0.83
C ALA A 619 19.62 -12.29 1.91
N ARG A 620 19.30 -11.69 3.07
CA ARG A 620 18.67 -12.35 4.21
C ARG A 620 17.74 -11.38 4.93
N LEU A 621 16.76 -11.93 5.63
CA LEU A 621 15.93 -11.22 6.58
C LEU A 621 15.77 -12.07 7.84
N GLU A 622 16.48 -11.72 8.91
CA GLU A 622 16.28 -12.31 10.22
C GLU A 622 15.25 -11.54 11.03
N ILE A 623 14.11 -12.18 11.28
CA ILE A 623 12.98 -11.66 12.04
C ILE A 623 13.04 -12.24 13.46
N ARG A 624 12.83 -11.39 14.46
CA ARG A 624 12.82 -11.75 15.88
C ARG A 624 11.63 -11.11 16.56
N GLU A 625 10.95 -11.88 17.40
CA GLU A 625 9.89 -11.36 18.25
C GLU A 625 9.81 -12.18 19.54
N GLY A 626 10.04 -11.53 20.68
CA GLY A 626 10.22 -12.22 21.96
C GLY A 626 11.35 -13.27 21.89
N GLY A 627 11.01 -14.53 22.15
CA GLY A 627 11.95 -15.65 22.06
C GLY A 627 12.07 -16.27 20.66
N ASP A 628 11.21 -15.90 19.72
CA ASP A 628 11.15 -16.52 18.41
C ASP A 628 12.19 -15.92 17.46
N ARG A 629 12.78 -16.78 16.64
CA ARG A 629 13.65 -16.40 15.52
C ARG A 629 13.13 -17.04 14.23
N TYR A 630 13.05 -16.24 13.18
CA TYR A 630 12.67 -16.66 11.84
C TYR A 630 13.60 -16.04 10.80
N LEU A 631 14.51 -16.82 10.23
CA LEU A 631 15.48 -16.36 9.21
C LEU A 631 15.04 -16.78 7.82
N LEU A 632 14.87 -15.81 6.93
CA LEU A 632 14.80 -15.98 5.49
C LEU A 632 16.20 -15.88 4.89
N ASP A 633 16.81 -17.01 4.51
CA ASP A 633 18.14 -17.04 3.87
C ASP A 633 18.00 -17.26 2.35
N PHE A 634 17.94 -16.17 1.58
CA PHE A 634 17.75 -16.23 0.14
C PHE A 634 19.00 -16.74 -0.59
N LYS A 635 20.20 -16.65 0.00
CA LYS A 635 21.43 -17.20 -0.57
C LYS A 635 21.34 -18.71 -0.67
N ASN A 636 20.90 -19.36 0.41
CA ASN A 636 20.78 -20.82 0.49
C ASN A 636 19.36 -21.33 0.19
N THR A 637 18.40 -20.43 -0.08
CA THR A 637 16.99 -20.77 -0.37
C THR A 637 16.39 -21.63 0.75
N ARG A 638 16.51 -21.17 2.00
CA ARG A 638 15.96 -21.88 3.16
C ARG A 638 15.39 -20.94 4.19
N ILE A 639 14.51 -21.49 5.02
CA ILE A 639 13.95 -20.85 6.21
C ILE A 639 14.54 -21.57 7.42
N GLU A 640 15.01 -20.82 8.42
CA GLU A 640 15.43 -21.37 9.71
C GLU A 640 14.59 -20.79 10.82
N GLU A 641 14.03 -21.67 11.66
CA GLU A 641 13.15 -21.29 12.75
C GLU A 641 13.73 -21.77 14.08
N THR A 642 13.63 -20.94 15.10
CA THR A 642 13.93 -21.36 16.48
C THR A 642 12.88 -20.76 17.39
N ALA A 643 12.00 -21.60 17.92
CA ALA A 643 11.10 -21.22 18.99
C ALA A 643 11.82 -21.46 20.33
N VAL A 644 11.78 -20.50 21.24
CA VAL A 644 12.13 -20.80 22.64
C VAL A 644 10.97 -21.62 23.20
N PRO A 645 11.20 -22.85 23.70
CA PRO A 645 10.13 -23.61 24.34
C PRO A 645 9.50 -22.76 25.44
N PRO A 646 8.16 -22.76 25.59
CA PRO A 646 7.50 -21.92 26.57
C PRO A 646 8.14 -22.14 27.93
N ALA A 647 8.56 -21.05 28.57
CA ALA A 647 9.11 -21.11 29.92
C ALA A 647 8.15 -21.96 30.78
N GLN A 648 8.64 -23.08 31.32
CA GLN A 648 7.88 -23.88 32.26
C GLN A 648 7.49 -22.94 33.41
N LYS A 649 6.20 -22.60 33.48
CA LYS A 649 5.63 -21.81 34.58
C LYS A 649 5.58 -22.64 35.85
#